data_AF-A0A1M3ELW5-F1
#
_entry.id   AF-A0A1M3ELW5-F1
#
_cell.length_a   1.000
_cell.length_b   1.000
_cell.length_c   1.000
_cell.angle_alpha   90.00
_cell.angle_beta   90.00
_cell.angle_gamma   90.00
#
_symmetry.space_group_name_H-M   'P 1'
#
loop_
_entity.id
_entity.type
_entity.pdbx_description
1 polymer ?
#
loop_
_entity_poly.entity_id
_entity_poly.type
_entity_poly.pdbx_seq_one_letter_code
_entity_poly.pdbx_strand_id
1 'polypeptide(L)'
;MSARHALVRPLVVLAATALLVGAGSPALAATEQSLPTVTSPIGNYGFTGHGYGHGRGMGQYGALGYALNYGWGYQDIVGHYYGGTALTPTGQNPLITVDLTRFDGRTTVVQGYRLSVNGVAVPADPTTGYSYLQVSFDASGNYTALSSSGCSPSGSWQPFTTGSGNAVIASPDQTSPHLVRTCESGVSYGYRGVLVAAGGSGGPRTYNVLGVEDYVRGVVPRESPASWGDLGGGKGMQALMAQAVAARSYALAGTTPGSAPGVICDTTSCQVFMGTTRSSVDGPSSVAAGNLTIIEDSRSEVAVANTFGQVMMAGGRIARTEFSSSTGGWTVAGTFPAVEDLGDAVSYNPYHNWSTSISATDIAARLGISGVSAINVTQRNGLGDLGGRVLQVQVVDGSGASHTYSGAGFRNAMGTSTFRSDWFAVTGVTPGQAQAVVQALYQDVLGRAPDPTGLAGWTATVQSTGNGQVVANGIVYSKERLVTLVSAQYRAALGREPETDGLNNWVGYLERGAGVSDLQIGIYASQESLNVLGGGDTATWVGAMYASILGRTAAPSELAQWTQVALTQGRVRTVTGIAKSSEAGLHRLDAYYVQYLGRHLDPTGASTWLPYMNGAGDFQVPGFIGGSIEYWNRAQVRYPS
;
A
#
# COMPACT_ATOMS: atom_id res chain seq x y z
N MET A 1 -78.89 16.86 -44.09
CA MET A 1 -78.44 16.87 -42.67
C MET A 1 -78.85 15.56 -42.03
N SER A 2 -77.86 14.87 -41.45
CA SER A 2 -77.87 13.65 -40.63
C SER A 2 -79.11 12.74 -40.64
N ALA A 3 -78.95 11.57 -41.26
CA ALA A 3 -79.81 10.40 -41.18
C ALA A 3 -79.32 9.46 -40.04
N ARG A 4 -80.16 9.08 -39.07
CA ARG A 4 -80.99 7.84 -38.97
C ARG A 4 -80.17 6.60 -38.58
N HIS A 5 -80.35 6.12 -37.34
CA HIS A 5 -81.33 5.11 -36.87
C HIS A 5 -80.78 3.66 -36.89
N ALA A 6 -80.87 3.08 -35.69
CA ALA A 6 -80.97 1.68 -35.27
C ALA A 6 -80.97 0.54 -36.33
N LEU A 7 -80.27 -0.56 -36.02
CA LEU A 7 -80.83 -1.91 -35.75
C LEU A 7 -79.72 -2.99 -35.62
N VAL A 8 -79.83 -3.76 -34.53
CA VAL A 8 -79.76 -5.24 -34.38
C VAL A 8 -78.93 -6.11 -35.36
N ARG A 9 -78.06 -6.94 -34.75
CA ARG A 9 -77.39 -8.26 -35.09
C ARG A 9 -78.01 -9.12 -36.23
N PRO A 10 -77.34 -10.17 -36.83
CA PRO A 10 -76.30 -11.08 -36.27
C PRO A 10 -75.22 -11.70 -37.23
N LEU A 11 -74.32 -12.52 -36.62
CA LEU A 11 -73.51 -13.66 -37.14
C LEU A 11 -72.77 -13.56 -38.49
N VAL A 12 -71.44 -13.74 -38.47
CA VAL A 12 -70.72 -14.78 -39.27
C VAL A 12 -69.45 -15.24 -38.52
N VAL A 13 -69.34 -16.56 -38.41
CA VAL A 13 -68.20 -17.46 -38.17
C VAL A 13 -66.80 -16.86 -38.39
N LEU A 14 -65.88 -17.05 -37.44
CA LEU A 14 -64.43 -16.98 -37.72
C LEU A 14 -63.74 -18.27 -37.29
N ALA A 15 -63.31 -19.03 -38.29
CA ALA A 15 -62.36 -20.12 -38.19
C ALA A 15 -60.94 -19.58 -37.93
N ALA A 16 -60.21 -20.27 -37.08
CA ALA A 16 -58.84 -19.95 -36.72
C ALA A 16 -57.85 -20.48 -37.78
N THR A 17 -57.09 -19.58 -38.42
CA THR A 17 -55.78 -19.91 -38.99
C THR A 17 -54.90 -18.66 -39.10
N ALA A 18 -53.69 -18.81 -38.56
CA ALA A 18 -52.43 -18.07 -38.73
C ALA A 18 -52.43 -16.71 -39.45
N LEU A 19 -51.92 -15.69 -38.74
CA LEU A 19 -51.26 -14.53 -39.34
C LEU A 19 -50.09 -14.09 -38.47
N LEU A 20 -48.91 -14.03 -39.11
CA LEU A 20 -47.72 -13.37 -38.63
C LEU A 20 -48.05 -11.95 -38.18
N VAL A 21 -47.65 -11.60 -36.96
CA VAL A 21 -47.45 -10.20 -36.58
C VAL A 21 -45.96 -10.04 -36.28
N GLY A 22 -45.27 -9.42 -37.24
CA GLY A 22 -44.01 -8.78 -36.99
C GLY A 22 -44.23 -7.67 -35.96
N ALA A 23 -43.71 -7.90 -34.76
CA ALA A 23 -43.37 -6.85 -33.83
C ALA A 23 -41.85 -6.85 -33.75
N GLY A 24 -41.24 -5.90 -34.46
CA GLY A 24 -39.84 -5.57 -34.28
C GLY A 24 -39.63 -5.21 -32.82
N SER A 25 -39.05 -6.14 -32.06
CA SER A 25 -38.44 -5.80 -30.79
C SER A 25 -37.21 -4.98 -31.13
N PRO A 26 -37.02 -3.78 -30.54
CA PRO A 26 -35.75 -3.10 -30.68
C PRO A 26 -34.73 -4.06 -30.10
N ALA A 27 -33.79 -4.50 -30.95
CA ALA A 27 -32.54 -5.03 -30.45
C ALA A 27 -32.01 -3.94 -29.51
N LEU A 28 -32.04 -4.19 -28.21
CA LEU A 28 -31.13 -3.53 -27.30
C LEU A 28 -29.76 -3.94 -27.82
N ALA A 29 -29.21 -3.10 -28.69
CA ALA A 29 -27.80 -3.12 -29.00
C ALA A 29 -27.12 -3.09 -27.64
N ALA A 30 -26.55 -4.23 -27.25
CA ALA A 30 -25.55 -4.25 -26.21
C ALA A 30 -24.52 -3.24 -26.69
N THR A 31 -24.55 -2.08 -26.06
CA THR A 31 -23.43 -1.16 -26.15
C THR A 31 -22.27 -1.98 -25.63
N GLU A 32 -21.37 -2.37 -26.53
CA GLU A 32 -20.01 -2.71 -26.14
C GLU A 32 -19.48 -1.43 -25.47
N GLN A 33 -19.71 -1.32 -24.16
CA GLN A 33 -18.86 -0.49 -23.35
C GLN A 33 -17.49 -1.12 -23.49
N SER A 34 -16.66 -0.49 -24.31
CA SER A 34 -15.23 -0.71 -24.27
C SER A 34 -14.82 -0.57 -22.81
N LEU A 35 -14.38 -1.69 -22.23
CA LEU A 35 -13.69 -1.64 -20.95
C LEU A 35 -12.55 -0.63 -21.12
N PRO A 36 -12.34 0.27 -20.16
CA PRO A 36 -11.21 1.19 -20.25
C PRO A 36 -9.95 0.36 -20.48
N THR A 37 -9.21 0.65 -21.55
CA THR A 37 -7.85 0.17 -21.67
C THR A 37 -7.05 0.81 -20.55
N VAL A 38 -7.01 0.14 -19.40
CA VAL A 38 -6.02 0.43 -18.37
C VAL A 38 -4.72 -0.14 -18.92
N THR A 39 -3.98 0.67 -19.67
CA THR A 39 -2.54 0.48 -19.78
C THR A 39 -1.96 0.71 -18.40
N SER A 40 -1.94 -0.33 -17.58
CA SER A 40 -0.99 -0.42 -16.46
C SER A 40 0.31 -0.97 -17.04
N PRO A 41 1.47 -0.38 -16.71
CA PRO A 41 2.74 -0.92 -17.19
C PRO A 41 2.88 -2.38 -16.71
N ILE A 42 3.25 -3.24 -17.64
CA ILE A 42 3.64 -4.62 -17.43
C ILE A 42 4.74 -4.64 -16.34
N GLY A 43 4.62 -5.48 -15.32
CA GLY A 43 5.73 -5.76 -14.38
C GLY A 43 5.80 -4.93 -13.10
N ASN A 44 4.69 -4.67 -12.41
CA ASN A 44 4.73 -4.00 -11.09
C ASN A 44 4.77 -5.00 -9.92
N TYR A 45 5.60 -4.70 -8.91
CA TYR A 45 5.57 -5.36 -7.60
C TYR A 45 4.71 -4.51 -6.66
N GLY A 46 3.70 -5.11 -6.04
CA GLY A 46 2.98 -4.45 -4.95
C GLY A 46 3.67 -4.72 -3.61
N PHE A 47 3.41 -3.84 -2.66
CA PHE A 47 3.90 -3.92 -1.30
C PHE A 47 2.82 -3.45 -0.34
N THR A 48 2.67 -4.15 0.78
CA THR A 48 1.94 -3.66 1.96
C THR A 48 2.88 -3.60 3.14
N GLY A 49 2.60 -2.74 4.10
CA GLY A 49 3.46 -2.58 5.26
C GLY A 49 2.85 -1.76 6.38
N HIS A 50 3.64 -1.60 7.43
CA HIS A 50 3.24 -0.89 8.64
C HIS A 50 4.17 0.27 8.98
N GLY A 51 3.62 1.32 9.56
CA GLY A 51 4.37 2.45 10.09
C GLY A 51 5.03 3.36 9.07
N TYR A 52 5.66 4.43 9.57
CA TYR A 52 6.38 5.41 8.77
C TYR A 52 7.61 5.92 9.52
N GLY A 53 8.78 5.60 8.98
CA GLY A 53 10.08 5.92 9.56
C GLY A 53 10.83 4.67 10.02
N HIS A 54 11.92 4.90 10.73
CA HIS A 54 12.83 3.84 11.19
C HIS A 54 12.31 3.09 12.43
N GLY A 55 11.22 3.55 13.07
CA GLY A 55 10.59 2.85 14.21
C GLY A 55 11.44 2.81 15.48
N ARG A 56 12.48 3.64 15.62
CA ARG A 56 13.35 3.67 16.81
C ARG A 56 12.82 4.71 17.79
N GLY A 57 12.81 4.33 19.06
CA GLY A 57 12.30 5.16 20.15
C GLY A 57 10.83 5.53 19.97
N MET A 58 10.43 6.74 20.35
CA MET A 58 9.02 7.11 20.44
C MET A 58 8.33 7.19 19.06
N GLY A 59 7.16 6.57 18.94
CA GLY A 59 6.22 6.83 17.85
C GLY A 59 5.39 8.08 18.12
N GLN A 60 5.38 9.06 17.21
CA GLN A 60 4.60 10.29 17.38
C GLN A 60 3.10 10.01 17.44
N TYR A 61 2.59 9.23 16.48
CA TYR A 61 1.20 8.77 16.51
C TYR A 61 0.92 7.82 17.67
N GLY A 62 1.89 7.00 18.06
CA GLY A 62 1.78 6.13 19.22
C GLY A 62 1.61 6.89 20.53
N ALA A 63 2.43 7.92 20.77
CA ALA A 63 2.28 8.84 21.89
C ALA A 63 0.90 9.52 21.91
N LEU A 64 0.39 9.94 20.75
CA LEU A 64 -0.97 10.48 20.63
C LEU A 64 -2.02 9.43 21.00
N GLY A 65 -1.90 8.20 20.50
CA GLY A 65 -2.81 7.11 20.81
C GLY A 65 -2.84 6.75 22.29
N TYR A 66 -1.68 6.66 22.94
CA TYR A 66 -1.58 6.46 24.39
C TYR A 66 -2.27 7.58 25.17
N ALA A 67 -2.07 8.83 24.79
CA ALA A 67 -2.73 9.96 25.42
C ALA A 67 -4.27 9.93 25.23
N LEU A 68 -4.74 9.67 24.02
CA LEU A 68 -6.17 9.76 23.68
C LEU A 68 -6.98 8.54 24.13
N ASN A 69 -6.50 7.34 23.82
CA ASN A 69 -7.24 6.09 23.98
C ASN A 69 -6.98 5.43 25.33
N TYR A 70 -5.79 5.62 25.90
CA TYR A 70 -5.37 4.97 27.14
C TYR A 70 -5.23 5.96 28.32
N GLY A 71 -5.30 7.27 28.06
CA GLY A 71 -5.26 8.31 29.09
C GLY A 71 -3.89 8.48 29.74
N TRP A 72 -2.82 8.05 29.07
CA TRP A 72 -1.47 8.10 29.62
C TRP A 72 -0.95 9.53 29.75
N GLY A 73 -0.22 9.80 30.84
CA GLY A 73 0.58 11.01 30.98
C GLY A 73 1.85 10.94 30.14
N TYR A 74 2.48 12.09 29.86
CA TYR A 74 3.71 12.13 29.10
C TYR A 74 4.84 11.35 29.76
N GLN A 75 4.84 11.24 31.10
CA GLN A 75 5.81 10.46 31.86
C GLN A 75 5.73 8.97 31.54
N ASP A 76 4.50 8.44 31.48
CA ASP A 76 4.26 7.03 31.12
C ASP A 76 4.65 6.78 29.66
N ILE A 77 4.31 7.72 28.77
CA ILE A 77 4.66 7.64 27.35
C ILE A 77 6.18 7.59 27.16
N VAL A 78 6.94 8.55 27.69
CA VAL A 78 8.40 8.54 27.52
C VAL A 78 9.07 7.37 28.24
N GLY A 79 8.53 6.96 29.40
CA GLY A 79 9.02 5.79 30.14
C GLY A 79 8.82 4.47 29.38
N HIS A 80 7.71 4.34 28.65
CA HIS A 80 7.41 3.19 27.81
C HIS A 80 8.39 3.06 26.64
N TYR A 81 8.61 4.13 25.89
CA TYR A 81 9.47 4.09 24.69
C TYR A 81 10.97 4.07 24.98
N TYR A 82 11.40 4.70 26.08
CA TYR A 82 12.82 4.84 26.43
C TYR A 82 13.19 3.97 27.63
N GLY A 83 12.87 2.68 27.55
CA GLY A 83 13.17 1.70 28.59
C GLY A 83 14.66 1.68 28.97
N GLY A 84 14.94 1.53 30.27
CA GLY A 84 16.31 1.62 30.81
C GLY A 84 16.81 3.05 31.04
N THR A 85 15.95 4.06 30.90
CA THR A 85 16.24 5.47 31.21
C THR A 85 15.35 6.00 32.33
N ALA A 86 15.71 7.16 32.88
CA ALA A 86 14.93 7.87 33.87
C ALA A 86 14.63 9.31 33.42
N LEU A 87 13.35 9.70 33.50
CA LEU A 87 12.94 11.09 33.32
C LEU A 87 13.51 11.93 34.47
N THR A 88 14.35 12.91 34.13
CA THR A 88 15.09 13.72 35.10
C THR A 88 14.90 15.21 34.81
N PRO A 89 14.45 16.01 35.79
CA PRO A 89 14.44 17.46 35.67
C PRO A 89 15.85 18.00 35.90
N THR A 90 16.48 18.56 34.88
CA THR A 90 17.75 19.28 35.06
C THR A 90 17.53 20.68 35.59
N GLY A 91 16.36 21.27 35.30
CA GLY A 91 16.05 22.68 35.58
C GLY A 91 16.96 23.66 34.82
N GLN A 92 17.73 23.16 33.85
CA GLN A 92 18.71 23.94 33.09
C GLN A 92 18.18 24.24 31.69
N ASN A 93 18.56 25.41 31.17
CA ASN A 93 18.36 25.79 29.77
C ASN A 93 19.75 26.01 29.11
N PRO A 94 20.56 24.96 28.94
CA PRO A 94 21.88 25.09 28.33
C PRO A 94 21.76 25.56 26.88
N LEU A 95 22.82 26.19 26.39
CA LEU A 95 22.91 26.57 24.98
C LEU A 95 23.11 25.32 24.11
N ILE A 96 22.49 25.36 22.94
CA ILE A 96 22.79 24.44 21.84
C ILE A 96 23.25 25.25 20.61
N THR A 97 23.97 24.58 19.73
CA THR A 97 24.46 25.09 18.45
C THR A 97 23.76 24.33 17.33
N VAL A 98 22.94 25.03 16.54
CA VAL A 98 22.26 24.47 15.38
C VAL A 98 22.97 24.90 14.12
N ASP A 99 23.50 23.95 13.36
CA ASP A 99 24.03 24.18 12.02
C ASP A 99 22.90 24.45 11.03
N LEU A 100 22.91 25.66 10.46
CA LEU A 100 21.93 26.08 9.46
C LEU A 100 22.43 25.63 8.08
N THR A 101 22.26 24.36 7.78
CA THR A 101 22.93 23.66 6.67
C THR A 101 22.66 24.26 5.29
N ARG A 102 21.55 25.01 5.13
CA ARG A 102 21.25 25.75 3.90
C ARG A 102 22.21 26.92 3.59
N PHE A 103 23.05 27.29 4.56
CA PHE A 103 24.13 28.27 4.42
C PHE A 103 25.52 27.64 4.31
N ASP A 104 25.63 26.32 4.28
CA ASP A 104 26.93 25.66 4.14
C ASP A 104 27.64 26.11 2.85
N GLY A 105 28.88 26.57 3.01
CA GLY A 105 29.70 27.09 1.91
C GLY A 105 29.27 28.47 1.40
N ARG A 106 28.34 29.16 2.07
CA ARG A 106 27.82 30.48 1.67
C ARG A 106 28.22 31.58 2.64
N THR A 107 28.33 32.79 2.12
CA THR A 107 28.43 34.01 2.91
C THR A 107 27.18 34.18 3.78
N THR A 108 27.36 34.51 5.06
CA THR A 108 26.25 34.78 5.97
C THR A 108 25.72 36.19 5.71
N VAL A 109 24.45 36.30 5.29
CA VAL A 109 23.77 37.59 5.09
C VAL A 109 22.55 37.66 6.01
N VAL A 110 22.50 38.69 6.84
CA VAL A 110 21.49 38.83 7.89
C VAL A 110 20.99 40.26 8.01
N GLN A 111 19.82 40.38 8.62
CA GLN A 111 19.17 41.63 9.00
C GLN A 111 18.63 41.49 10.43
N GLY A 112 18.37 42.61 11.09
CA GLY A 112 17.70 42.58 12.38
C GLY A 112 17.74 43.93 13.08
N TYR A 113 17.04 44.03 14.20
CA TYR A 113 17.00 45.27 14.94
C TYR A 113 18.36 45.54 15.61
N ARG A 114 18.99 46.67 15.27
CA ARG A 114 20.22 47.18 15.89
C ARG A 114 21.28 46.10 16.12
N LEU A 115 21.63 45.37 15.06
CA LEU A 115 22.56 44.26 15.14
C LEU A 115 23.91 44.69 15.71
N SER A 116 24.61 43.75 16.33
CA SER A 116 26.03 43.86 16.66
C SER A 116 26.80 42.65 16.17
N VAL A 117 28.09 42.83 15.89
CA VAL A 117 29.03 41.74 15.57
C VAL A 117 30.15 41.76 16.58
N ASN A 118 30.30 40.70 17.37
CA ASN A 118 31.27 40.62 18.46
C ASN A 118 31.21 41.85 19.39
N GLY A 119 29.99 42.35 19.65
CA GLY A 119 29.72 43.53 20.50
C GLY A 119 29.84 44.89 19.79
N VAL A 120 30.35 44.95 18.56
CA VAL A 120 30.43 46.19 17.78
C VAL A 120 29.11 46.44 17.07
N ALA A 121 28.47 47.58 17.34
CA ALA A 121 27.17 47.93 16.77
C ALA A 121 27.25 48.16 15.25
N VAL A 122 26.42 47.45 14.49
CA VAL A 122 26.28 47.60 13.04
C VAL A 122 25.43 48.84 12.76
N PRO A 123 25.79 49.67 11.77
CA PRO A 123 24.95 50.80 11.34
C PRO A 123 23.50 50.35 11.13
N ALA A 124 22.57 51.07 11.76
CA ALA A 124 21.14 50.81 11.69
C ALA A 124 20.46 51.95 10.92
N ASP A 125 19.45 51.60 10.14
CA ASP A 125 18.55 52.58 9.53
C ASP A 125 17.86 53.41 10.63
N PRO A 126 17.91 54.75 10.56
CA PRO A 126 17.41 55.61 11.64
C PRO A 126 15.89 55.59 11.79
N THR A 127 15.15 55.16 10.76
CA THR A 127 13.68 55.13 10.75
C THR A 127 13.16 53.83 11.33
N THR A 128 13.75 52.71 10.92
CA THR A 128 13.30 51.36 11.28
C THR A 128 14.09 50.77 12.44
N GLY A 129 15.31 51.24 12.68
CA GLY A 129 16.27 50.64 13.61
C GLY A 129 16.90 49.35 13.10
N TYR A 130 16.71 48.97 11.84
CA TYR A 130 17.23 47.72 11.29
C TYR A 130 18.64 47.89 10.73
N SER A 131 19.49 46.92 11.04
CA SER A 131 20.84 46.77 10.50
C SER A 131 20.86 45.63 9.49
N TYR A 132 21.74 45.74 8.49
CA TYR A 132 21.98 44.71 7.48
C TYR A 132 23.47 44.40 7.46
N LEU A 133 23.80 43.11 7.46
CA LEU A 133 25.17 42.65 7.63
C LEU A 133 25.47 41.47 6.72
N GLN A 134 26.62 41.53 6.07
CA GLN A 134 27.22 40.44 5.31
C GLN A 134 28.55 40.07 5.95
N VAL A 135 28.77 38.77 6.23
CA VAL A 135 30.02 38.25 6.79
C VAL A 135 30.60 37.18 5.88
N SER A 136 31.82 37.41 5.40
CA SER A 136 32.61 36.46 4.61
C SER A 136 33.93 36.13 5.31
N PHE A 137 34.55 35.02 4.93
CA PHE A 137 35.81 34.53 5.50
C PHE A 137 36.88 34.39 4.43
N ASP A 138 38.13 34.71 4.78
CA ASP A 138 39.31 34.36 4.00
C ASP A 138 39.80 32.93 4.31
N ALA A 139 40.80 32.47 3.54
CA ALA A 139 41.38 31.14 3.72
C ALA A 139 42.11 30.95 5.07
N SER A 140 42.43 32.04 5.77
CA SER A 140 43.09 32.02 7.09
C SER A 140 42.07 32.02 8.24
N GLY A 141 40.77 32.09 7.95
CA GLY A 141 39.71 32.14 8.94
C GLY A 141 39.47 33.52 9.54
N ASN A 142 39.98 34.59 8.92
CA ASN A 142 39.61 35.95 9.29
C ASN A 142 38.31 36.33 8.57
N TYR A 143 37.42 37.02 9.29
CA TYR A 143 36.18 37.51 8.73
C TYR A 143 36.29 38.96 8.28
N THR A 144 35.58 39.27 7.19
CA THR A 144 35.23 40.63 6.78
C THR A 144 33.73 40.81 6.92
N ALA A 145 33.33 41.87 7.62
CA ALA A 145 31.95 42.25 7.86
C ALA A 145 31.64 43.55 7.11
N LEU A 146 30.60 43.50 6.27
CA LEU A 146 30.11 44.64 5.51
C LEU A 146 28.69 45.01 5.97
N SER A 147 28.34 46.29 5.88
CA SER A 147 26.99 46.78 6.19
C SER A 147 26.33 47.44 4.98
N SER A 148 25.01 47.50 4.97
CA SER A 148 24.23 48.11 3.89
C SER A 148 22.87 48.63 4.40
N SER A 149 22.02 49.11 3.50
CA SER A 149 20.62 49.48 3.78
C SER A 149 19.60 48.40 3.41
N GLY A 150 20.04 47.19 3.02
CA GLY A 150 19.15 46.10 2.62
C GLY A 150 19.84 44.76 2.38
N CYS A 151 19.05 43.70 2.18
CA CYS A 151 19.54 42.32 2.08
C CYS A 151 20.13 41.92 0.72
N SER A 152 20.05 42.77 -0.32
CA SER A 152 20.44 42.36 -1.68
C SER A 152 21.93 41.98 -1.77
N PRO A 153 22.28 40.76 -2.22
CA PRO A 153 23.69 40.37 -2.42
C PRO A 153 24.40 41.24 -3.46
N SER A 154 23.66 41.84 -4.41
CA SER A 154 24.18 42.80 -5.38
C SER A 154 24.03 44.26 -4.94
N GLY A 155 23.65 44.48 -3.67
CA GLY A 155 23.53 45.81 -3.08
C GLY A 155 24.88 46.46 -2.83
N SER A 156 24.87 47.78 -2.58
CA SER A 156 26.08 48.55 -2.26
C SER A 156 26.54 48.29 -0.83
N TRP A 157 27.24 47.18 -0.60
CA TRP A 157 27.84 46.83 0.69
C TRP A 157 29.07 47.69 0.99
N GLN A 158 29.13 48.26 2.19
CA GLN A 158 30.23 49.10 2.66
C GLN A 158 31.06 48.38 3.72
N PRO A 159 32.41 48.47 3.67
CA PRO A 159 33.27 47.95 4.73
C PRO A 159 32.84 48.47 6.11
N PHE A 160 32.65 47.55 7.06
CA PHE A 160 32.26 47.90 8.42
C PHE A 160 33.33 47.48 9.43
N THR A 161 33.68 46.20 9.51
CA THR A 161 34.73 45.72 10.42
C THR A 161 35.39 44.44 9.91
N THR A 162 36.52 44.08 10.49
CA THR A 162 37.22 42.80 10.26
C THR A 162 37.61 42.20 11.60
N GLY A 163 37.84 40.89 11.63
CA GLY A 163 38.32 40.21 12.83
C GLY A 163 38.77 38.78 12.53
N SER A 164 39.19 38.06 13.56
CA SER A 164 39.58 36.66 13.46
C SER A 164 38.63 35.76 14.23
N GLY A 165 38.55 34.48 13.84
CA GLY A 165 37.67 33.51 14.47
C GLY A 165 36.19 33.74 14.14
N ASN A 166 35.30 33.33 15.04
CA ASN A 166 33.86 33.39 14.80
C ASN A 166 33.31 34.82 14.90
N ALA A 167 32.39 35.16 14.00
CA ALA A 167 31.62 36.41 14.06
C ALA A 167 30.26 36.14 14.72
N VAL A 168 30.11 36.57 15.97
CA VAL A 168 28.87 36.42 16.75
C VAL A 168 27.96 37.61 16.49
N ILE A 169 26.81 37.34 15.89
CA ILE A 169 25.83 38.34 15.45
C ILE A 169 24.64 38.30 16.40
N ALA A 170 24.35 39.42 17.05
CA ALA A 170 23.32 39.52 18.06
C ALA A 170 22.38 40.70 17.82
N SER A 171 21.10 40.51 18.17
CA SER A 171 20.13 41.58 18.36
C SER A 171 19.95 41.83 19.87
N PRO A 172 19.84 43.10 20.31
CA PRO A 172 19.56 43.43 21.71
C PRO A 172 18.13 43.07 22.13
N ASP A 173 17.23 42.80 21.19
CA ASP A 173 15.86 42.38 21.46
C ASP A 173 15.58 41.00 20.86
N GLN A 174 15.17 40.08 21.73
CA GLN A 174 14.94 38.67 21.43
C GLN A 174 13.45 38.35 21.19
N THR A 175 12.64 39.38 20.94
CA THR A 175 11.22 39.26 20.61
C THR A 175 10.97 39.55 19.14
N SER A 176 9.94 38.93 18.56
CA SER A 176 9.49 39.26 17.20
C SER A 176 8.85 40.66 17.19
N PRO A 177 9.16 41.54 16.22
CA PRO A 177 9.90 41.25 14.98
C PRO A 177 11.42 41.45 15.07
N HIS A 178 11.97 41.88 16.20
CA HIS A 178 13.33 42.39 16.39
C HIS A 178 14.48 41.35 16.42
N LEU A 179 14.18 40.09 16.16
CA LEU A 179 15.15 38.99 16.12
C LEU A 179 16.31 39.22 15.13
N VAL A 180 17.39 38.46 15.27
CA VAL A 180 18.36 38.30 14.16
C VAL A 180 17.68 37.45 13.09
N ARG A 181 17.76 37.87 11.83
CA ARG A 181 17.05 37.22 10.73
C ARG A 181 17.98 36.98 9.56
N THR A 182 17.85 35.82 8.91
CA THR A 182 18.58 35.54 7.68
C THR A 182 17.99 36.31 6.49
N CYS A 183 18.82 36.57 5.49
CA CYS A 183 18.38 37.04 4.17
C CYS A 183 18.59 35.90 3.16
N GLU A 184 17.51 35.41 2.55
CA GLU A 184 17.50 34.22 1.68
C GLU A 184 16.85 34.50 0.33
N SER A 185 17.23 35.62 -0.31
CA SER A 185 16.78 36.00 -1.66
C SER A 185 15.25 36.04 -1.80
N GLY A 186 14.63 36.91 -1.02
CA GLY A 186 13.18 37.08 -0.99
C GLY A 186 12.47 36.26 0.08
N VAL A 187 13.19 35.61 0.99
CA VAL A 187 12.64 35.01 2.21
C VAL A 187 13.55 35.36 3.38
N SER A 188 13.00 35.47 4.58
CA SER A 188 13.77 35.76 5.80
C SER A 188 13.27 34.93 6.97
N TYR A 189 14.17 34.28 7.71
CA TYR A 189 13.84 33.52 8.92
C TYR A 189 14.44 34.19 10.14
N GLY A 190 13.64 34.38 11.19
CA GLY A 190 14.08 34.98 12.45
C GLY A 190 14.44 33.96 13.53
N TYR A 191 15.47 34.26 14.29
CA TYR A 191 16.09 33.37 15.26
C TYR A 191 16.23 34.04 16.63
N ARG A 192 15.86 33.33 17.68
CA ARG A 192 16.28 33.65 19.06
C ARG A 192 17.75 33.29 19.27
N GLY A 193 18.35 33.89 20.28
CA GLY A 193 19.76 33.78 20.58
C GLY A 193 20.61 34.61 19.62
N VAL A 194 21.69 34.01 19.14
CA VAL A 194 22.64 34.64 18.22
C VAL A 194 22.85 33.80 16.97
N LEU A 195 23.24 34.44 15.88
CA LEU A 195 23.80 33.74 14.73
C LEU A 195 25.33 33.85 14.78
N VAL A 196 26.02 32.75 14.52
CA VAL A 196 27.49 32.68 14.51
C VAL A 196 27.92 32.33 13.10
N ALA A 197 28.56 33.26 12.42
CA ALA A 197 29.25 32.96 11.17
C ALA A 197 30.66 32.46 11.51
N ALA A 198 31.08 31.36 10.88
CA ALA A 198 32.37 30.73 11.15
C ALA A 198 33.08 30.32 9.87
N GLY A 199 34.40 30.49 9.84
CA GLY A 199 35.29 30.00 8.80
C GLY A 199 35.84 28.60 9.11
N GLY A 200 36.24 27.84 8.08
CA GLY A 200 36.84 26.52 8.25
C GLY A 200 37.21 25.81 6.94
N SER A 201 37.91 24.68 7.03
CA SER A 201 38.40 23.89 5.88
C SER A 201 37.29 23.31 5.00
N GLY A 202 36.04 23.31 5.47
CA GLY A 202 34.84 22.91 4.72
C GLY A 202 34.08 24.09 4.09
N GLY A 203 34.64 25.30 4.11
CA GLY A 203 33.95 26.54 3.71
C GLY A 203 33.23 27.22 4.88
N PRO A 204 32.69 28.44 4.66
CA PRO A 204 31.98 29.18 5.70
C PRO A 204 30.70 28.44 6.12
N ARG A 205 30.35 28.55 7.40
CA ARG A 205 29.12 27.99 7.99
C ARG A 205 28.40 29.03 8.82
N THR A 206 27.10 28.84 9.00
CA THR A 206 26.25 29.68 9.85
C THR A 206 25.57 28.82 10.89
N TYR A 207 25.80 29.13 12.16
CA TYR A 207 25.16 28.45 13.28
C TYR A 207 24.15 29.37 13.96
N ASN A 208 23.06 28.81 14.48
CA ASN A 208 22.23 29.48 15.48
C ASN A 208 22.57 28.93 16.87
N VAL A 209 23.01 29.81 17.77
CA VAL A 209 23.29 29.46 19.17
C VAL A 209 22.22 30.05 20.06
N LEU A 210 21.47 29.19 20.74
CA LEU A 210 20.27 29.56 21.52
C LEU A 210 20.08 28.59 22.70
N GLY A 211 19.26 28.98 23.67
CA GLY A 211 18.85 28.07 24.75
C GLY A 211 18.03 26.90 24.21
N VAL A 212 18.23 25.70 24.75
CA VAL A 212 17.53 24.49 24.29
C VAL A 212 16.01 24.61 24.32
N GLU A 213 15.44 25.39 25.25
CA GLU A 213 13.99 25.59 25.32
C GLU A 213 13.45 26.38 24.12
N ASP A 214 14.17 27.41 23.69
CA ASP A 214 13.81 28.18 22.50
C ASP A 214 13.99 27.35 21.22
N TYR A 215 14.98 26.45 21.20
CA TYR A 215 15.10 25.47 20.13
C TYR A 215 13.90 24.52 20.07
N VAL A 216 13.51 23.94 21.21
CA VAL A 216 12.42 22.96 21.27
C VAL A 216 11.07 23.61 20.86
N ARG A 217 10.86 24.91 21.12
CA ARG A 217 9.70 25.67 20.60
C ARG A 217 9.63 25.66 19.07
N GLY A 218 10.76 25.74 18.38
CA GLY A 218 10.83 25.67 16.92
C GLY A 218 10.68 24.25 16.35
N VAL A 219 11.03 23.23 17.14
CA VAL A 219 11.04 21.82 16.71
C VAL A 219 9.70 21.13 16.92
N VAL A 220 9.11 21.21 18.11
CA VAL A 220 7.89 20.45 18.46
C VAL A 220 6.76 20.61 17.43
N PRO A 221 6.36 21.82 16.99
CA PRO A 221 5.27 21.98 16.03
C PRO A 221 5.60 21.47 14.61
N ARG A 222 6.87 21.15 14.32
CA ARG A 222 7.34 20.58 13.05
C ARG A 222 7.44 19.06 13.09
N GLU A 223 7.66 18.49 14.27
CA GLU A 223 7.71 17.05 14.47
C GLU A 223 6.33 16.47 14.79
N SER A 224 5.51 17.17 15.58
CA SER A 224 4.13 16.77 15.89
C SER A 224 3.18 17.95 15.69
N PRO A 225 2.04 17.75 15.00
CA PRO A 225 1.07 18.82 14.80
C PRO A 225 0.64 19.45 16.12
N ALA A 226 0.85 20.76 16.28
CA ALA A 226 0.49 21.47 17.52
C ALA A 226 -1.01 21.39 17.85
N SER A 227 -1.87 21.20 16.84
CA SER A 227 -3.31 20.96 17.01
C SER A 227 -3.65 19.67 17.75
N TRP A 228 -2.71 18.74 17.89
CA TRP A 228 -2.91 17.57 18.74
C TRP A 228 -3.11 17.93 20.19
N GLY A 229 -2.59 19.07 20.65
CA GLY A 229 -2.80 19.57 22.00
C GLY A 229 -4.27 19.72 22.37
N ASP A 230 -5.14 20.00 21.39
CA ASP A 230 -6.57 20.24 21.60
C ASP A 230 -7.41 18.93 21.53
N LEU A 231 -6.84 17.84 21.01
CA LEU A 231 -7.55 16.58 20.78
C LEU A 231 -7.92 15.86 22.09
N GLY A 232 -9.04 15.13 22.05
CA GLY A 232 -9.52 14.33 23.19
C GLY A 232 -9.87 15.16 24.42
N GLY A 233 -10.26 16.42 24.25
CA GLY A 233 -10.53 17.36 25.35
C GLY A 233 -9.25 17.83 26.05
N GLY A 234 -8.17 18.05 25.29
CA GLY A 234 -6.87 18.48 25.82
C GLY A 234 -5.91 17.32 26.18
N LYS A 235 -6.36 16.07 26.07
CA LYS A 235 -5.53 14.89 26.37
C LYS A 235 -4.31 14.78 25.46
N GLY A 236 -4.45 15.13 24.18
CA GLY A 236 -3.34 15.05 23.21
C GLY A 236 -2.15 15.97 23.56
N MET A 237 -2.32 16.93 24.48
CA MET A 237 -1.20 17.70 25.05
C MET A 237 -0.12 16.80 25.68
N GLN A 238 -0.48 15.64 26.23
CA GLN A 238 0.48 14.68 26.79
C GLN A 238 1.44 14.15 25.71
N ALA A 239 0.98 13.97 24.47
CA ALA A 239 1.84 13.57 23.36
C ALA A 239 2.82 14.69 22.97
N LEU A 240 2.37 15.95 22.98
CA LEU A 240 3.25 17.10 22.73
C LEU A 240 4.29 17.28 23.85
N MET A 241 3.91 17.04 25.11
CA MET A 241 4.84 17.05 26.25
C MET A 241 5.90 15.93 26.10
N ALA A 242 5.49 14.72 25.70
CA ALA A 242 6.42 13.63 25.44
C ALA A 242 7.38 13.98 24.28
N GLN A 243 6.86 14.59 23.21
CA GLN A 243 7.66 15.09 22.08
C GLN A 243 8.66 16.17 22.51
N ALA A 244 8.28 17.08 23.41
CA ALA A 244 9.20 18.11 23.93
C ALA A 244 10.35 17.49 24.73
N VAL A 245 10.09 16.54 25.62
CA VAL A 245 11.12 15.80 26.38
C VAL A 245 12.05 15.02 25.44
N ALA A 246 11.49 14.31 24.46
CA ALA A 246 12.27 13.57 23.47
C ALA A 246 13.14 14.49 22.60
N ALA A 247 12.59 15.60 22.11
CA ALA A 247 13.35 16.55 21.29
C ALA A 247 14.49 17.20 22.07
N ARG A 248 14.23 17.61 23.32
CA ARG A 248 15.23 18.20 24.22
C ARG A 248 16.37 17.23 24.51
N SER A 249 16.03 15.99 24.87
CA SER A 249 17.04 14.98 25.20
C SER A 249 17.90 14.62 23.99
N TYR A 250 17.29 14.49 22.81
CA TYR A 250 18.00 14.25 21.55
C TYR A 250 19.00 15.36 21.22
N ALA A 251 18.57 16.63 21.29
CA ALA A 251 19.42 17.78 21.01
C ALA A 251 20.61 17.89 21.96
N LEU A 252 20.42 17.60 23.25
CA LEU A 252 21.47 17.68 24.26
C LEU A 252 22.42 16.48 24.25
N ALA A 253 21.94 15.30 23.87
CA ALA A 253 22.79 14.10 23.73
C ALA A 253 23.71 14.15 22.50
N GLY A 254 23.33 14.91 21.46
CA GLY A 254 24.02 14.97 20.17
C GLY A 254 23.47 13.98 19.13
N THR A 255 23.86 14.19 17.87
CA THR A 255 23.25 13.52 16.69
C THR A 255 23.94 12.21 16.31
N THR A 256 25.14 11.92 16.79
CA THR A 256 25.83 10.64 16.58
C THR A 256 26.63 10.24 17.82
N PRO A 257 26.93 8.94 18.01
CA PRO A 257 27.84 8.54 19.08
C PRO A 257 29.20 9.23 18.93
N GLY A 258 29.58 10.04 19.92
CA GLY A 258 30.83 10.81 19.91
C GLY A 258 30.72 12.24 19.37
N SER A 259 29.56 12.68 18.85
CA SER A 259 29.34 14.10 18.54
C SER A 259 29.38 14.94 19.83
N ALA A 260 29.84 16.18 19.72
CA ALA A 260 29.82 17.12 20.84
C ALA A 260 28.37 17.32 21.31
N PRO A 261 28.08 17.15 22.62
CA PRO A 261 26.77 17.43 23.19
C PRO A 261 26.29 18.84 22.83
N GLY A 262 25.01 18.98 22.49
CA GLY A 262 24.42 20.27 22.14
C GLY A 262 24.80 20.83 20.76
N VAL A 263 25.36 20.01 19.85
CA VAL A 263 25.55 20.38 18.44
C VAL A 263 24.60 19.56 17.56
N ILE A 264 23.78 20.25 16.76
CA ILE A 264 22.72 19.66 15.93
C ILE A 264 22.61 20.36 14.56
N CYS A 265 21.80 19.86 13.64
CA CYS A 265 21.53 20.45 12.32
C CYS A 265 20.03 20.73 12.12
N ASP A 266 19.69 21.58 11.14
CA ASP A 266 18.32 22.09 10.90
C ASP A 266 17.44 21.23 9.97
N THR A 267 17.89 20.03 9.60
CA THR A 267 17.21 19.14 8.64
C THR A 267 16.67 17.86 9.29
N THR A 268 15.94 17.06 8.52
CA THR A 268 15.46 15.72 8.93
C THR A 268 16.58 14.71 9.22
N SER A 269 17.84 15.02 8.88
CA SER A 269 19.00 14.24 9.36
C SER A 269 19.19 14.38 10.88
N CYS A 270 18.64 15.45 11.45
CA CYS A 270 18.61 15.77 12.85
C CYS A 270 17.16 15.98 13.29
N GLN A 271 16.70 17.23 13.38
CA GLN A 271 15.32 17.61 13.64
C GLN A 271 15.02 18.87 12.83
N VAL A 272 13.79 19.00 12.33
CA VAL A 272 13.44 20.15 11.49
C VAL A 272 13.37 21.41 12.35
N PHE A 273 14.25 22.38 12.09
CA PHE A 273 14.30 23.64 12.82
C PHE A 273 14.35 24.84 11.87
N MET A 274 13.33 25.70 11.92
CA MET A 274 13.23 26.87 11.03
C MET A 274 13.37 28.21 11.76
N GLY A 275 13.69 28.21 13.05
CA GLY A 275 13.65 29.39 13.89
C GLY A 275 12.22 29.78 14.32
N THR A 276 12.06 31.03 14.70
CA THR A 276 10.86 31.58 15.35
C THR A 276 9.88 32.22 14.36
N THR A 277 10.37 32.92 13.34
CA THR A 277 9.53 33.62 12.37
C THR A 277 9.98 33.39 10.93
N ARG A 278 9.05 33.52 9.98
CA ARG A 278 9.29 33.54 8.53
C ARG A 278 8.67 34.78 7.93
N SER A 279 9.36 35.39 6.99
CA SER A 279 8.81 36.42 6.10
C SER A 279 8.89 36.00 4.65
N SER A 280 7.85 36.32 3.88
CA SER A 280 7.75 36.11 2.43
C SER A 280 8.60 37.07 1.60
N VAL A 281 9.29 38.01 2.26
CA VAL A 281 10.26 38.94 1.68
C VAL A 281 11.45 39.10 2.63
N ASP A 282 12.59 39.57 2.14
CA ASP A 282 13.71 40.06 2.94
C ASP A 282 13.84 41.60 2.81
N GLY A 283 14.77 42.20 3.55
CA GLY A 283 14.97 43.64 3.53
C GLY A 283 13.94 44.44 4.37
N PRO A 284 13.86 45.76 4.14
CA PRO A 284 13.14 46.69 5.02
C PRO A 284 11.65 46.39 5.22
N SER A 285 10.99 45.75 4.25
CA SER A 285 9.57 45.40 4.32
C SER A 285 9.27 44.05 4.99
N SER A 286 10.30 43.31 5.39
CA SER A 286 10.19 41.95 5.96
C SER A 286 9.53 41.89 7.34
N VAL A 287 9.28 43.04 7.95
CA VAL A 287 8.62 43.19 9.27
C VAL A 287 7.22 43.77 9.15
N ALA A 288 6.81 44.16 7.93
CA ALA A 288 5.49 44.72 7.69
C ALA A 288 4.39 43.68 7.98
N ALA A 289 3.27 44.16 8.51
CA ALA A 289 2.08 43.33 8.71
C ALA A 289 1.65 42.69 7.37
N GLY A 290 1.43 41.38 7.37
CA GLY A 290 1.12 40.58 6.18
C GLY A 290 2.32 39.85 5.55
N ASN A 291 3.56 40.29 5.81
CA ASN A 291 4.76 39.57 5.36
C ASN A 291 5.31 38.61 6.42
N LEU A 292 5.22 38.99 7.70
CA LEU A 292 5.79 38.23 8.82
C LEU A 292 4.79 37.22 9.39
N THR A 293 5.25 35.98 9.57
CA THR A 293 4.52 34.86 10.19
C THR A 293 5.34 34.28 11.34
N ILE A 294 4.70 34.06 12.49
CA ILE A 294 5.30 33.28 13.59
C ILE A 294 5.15 31.80 13.24
N ILE A 295 6.26 31.05 13.29
CA ILE A 295 6.31 29.62 12.96
C ILE A 295 6.10 28.76 14.21
N GLU A 296 6.46 29.27 15.39
CA GLU A 296 6.13 28.68 16.69
C GLU A 296 4.59 28.64 16.85
N ASP A 297 4.08 27.67 17.62
CA ASP A 297 2.63 27.52 17.90
C ASP A 297 2.41 27.51 19.42
N SER A 298 1.54 28.42 19.88
CA SER A 298 1.26 28.64 21.30
C SER A 298 0.75 27.38 22.02
N ARG A 299 0.10 26.44 21.34
CA ARG A 299 -0.32 25.17 21.93
C ARG A 299 0.87 24.29 22.27
N SER A 300 1.83 24.19 21.34
CA SER A 300 3.07 23.44 21.59
C SER A 300 3.97 24.13 22.61
N GLU A 301 3.93 25.46 22.73
CA GLU A 301 4.67 26.19 23.78
C GLU A 301 4.22 25.79 25.19
N VAL A 302 2.94 25.49 25.40
CA VAL A 302 2.42 24.97 26.67
C VAL A 302 3.09 23.63 27.03
N ALA A 303 3.29 22.75 26.05
CA ALA A 303 3.99 21.48 26.26
C ALA A 303 5.46 21.69 26.62
N VAL A 304 6.15 22.60 25.93
CA VAL A 304 7.55 22.95 26.22
C VAL A 304 7.69 23.51 27.63
N ALA A 305 6.84 24.47 28.01
CA ALA A 305 6.86 25.10 29.32
C ALA A 305 6.58 24.10 30.47
N ASN A 306 5.59 23.22 30.29
CA ASN A 306 5.22 22.22 31.31
C ASN A 306 6.24 21.09 31.45
N THR A 307 7.17 20.95 30.49
CA THR A 307 8.26 19.96 30.52
C THR A 307 9.64 20.61 30.60
N PHE A 308 9.71 21.87 31.02
CA PHE A 308 10.93 22.65 31.06
C PHE A 308 12.08 21.88 31.74
N GLY A 309 13.22 21.79 31.06
CA GLY A 309 14.43 21.14 31.56
C GLY A 309 14.32 19.63 31.81
N GLN A 310 13.20 18.98 31.46
CA GLN A 310 13.04 17.54 31.61
C GLN A 310 13.67 16.78 30.44
N VAL A 311 14.52 15.80 30.78
CA VAL A 311 15.25 14.96 29.82
C VAL A 311 15.25 13.49 30.26
N MET A 312 15.47 12.58 29.32
CA MET A 312 15.72 11.17 29.64
C MET A 312 17.21 10.95 29.92
N MET A 313 17.54 10.27 31.02
CA MET A 313 18.92 9.99 31.45
C MET A 313 19.20 8.48 31.47
N ALA A 314 20.36 8.07 31.00
CA ALA A 314 20.85 6.69 31.04
C ALA A 314 22.33 6.67 31.45
N GLY A 315 22.69 5.88 32.47
CA GLY A 315 24.09 5.75 32.89
C GLY A 315 24.78 7.08 33.24
N GLY A 316 24.04 8.03 33.85
CA GLY A 316 24.55 9.35 34.22
C GLY A 316 24.73 10.34 33.07
N ARG A 317 24.27 10.01 31.86
CA ARG A 317 24.29 10.89 30.68
C ARG A 317 22.90 11.08 30.11
N ILE A 318 22.68 12.18 29.39
CA ILE A 318 21.43 12.40 28.65
C ILE A 318 21.33 11.33 27.56
N ALA A 319 20.19 10.65 27.50
CA ALA A 319 19.92 9.60 26.54
C ALA A 319 19.54 10.21 25.19
N ARG A 320 20.05 9.61 24.10
CA ARG A 320 19.68 9.99 22.74
C ARG A 320 18.33 9.38 22.37
N THR A 321 17.27 10.16 22.56
CA THR A 321 15.87 9.75 22.37
C THR A 321 15.41 9.97 20.93
N GLU A 322 15.77 9.03 20.04
CA GLU A 322 15.24 8.99 18.68
C GLU A 322 13.71 8.86 18.69
N PHE A 323 13.04 9.36 17.65
CA PHE A 323 11.60 9.19 17.46
C PHE A 323 11.28 9.10 15.97
N SER A 324 10.10 8.55 15.65
CA SER A 324 9.62 8.41 14.27
C SER A 324 8.13 8.70 14.17
N SER A 325 7.62 8.95 12.97
CA SER A 325 6.22 9.31 12.78
C SER A 325 5.28 8.20 13.28
N SER A 326 5.47 6.99 12.78
CA SER A 326 4.67 5.83 13.17
C SER A 326 5.53 4.57 13.27
N THR A 327 5.33 3.82 14.34
CA THR A 327 6.08 2.59 14.62
C THR A 327 5.53 1.40 13.84
N GLY A 328 4.26 1.46 13.43
CA GLY A 328 3.55 0.34 12.81
C GLY A 328 3.05 -0.69 13.82
N GLY A 329 3.05 -0.36 15.12
CA GLY A 329 2.63 -1.24 16.20
C GLY A 329 3.78 -1.81 17.06
N TRP A 330 5.04 -1.69 16.61
CA TRP A 330 6.22 -2.10 17.39
C TRP A 330 7.43 -1.20 17.11
N THR A 331 8.18 -0.87 18.17
CA THR A 331 9.47 -0.20 18.01
C THR A 331 10.59 -1.19 17.63
N VAL A 332 11.68 -0.64 17.12
CA VAL A 332 12.90 -1.36 16.78
C VAL A 332 13.85 -1.35 17.98
N ALA A 333 14.35 -2.53 18.35
CA ALA A 333 15.38 -2.67 19.38
C ALA A 333 16.69 -1.99 18.92
N GLY A 334 17.37 -1.34 19.86
CA GLY A 334 18.65 -0.68 19.61
C GLY A 334 19.21 -0.12 20.90
N THR A 335 19.29 1.21 21.00
CA THR A 335 19.62 1.91 22.25
C THR A 335 18.64 1.59 23.36
N PHE A 336 17.36 1.47 23.00
CA PHE A 336 16.27 1.09 23.90
C PHE A 336 15.74 -0.29 23.51
N PRO A 337 15.20 -1.07 24.46
CA PRO A 337 14.48 -2.29 24.15
C PRO A 337 13.32 -2.01 23.18
N ALA A 338 13.03 -2.98 22.31
CA ALA A 338 11.80 -2.93 21.52
C ALA A 338 10.58 -3.07 22.45
N VAL A 339 9.55 -2.29 22.18
CA VAL A 339 8.26 -2.34 22.89
C VAL A 339 7.12 -2.37 21.90
N GLU A 340 6.04 -3.04 22.30
CA GLU A 340 4.77 -2.98 21.58
C GLU A 340 4.19 -1.57 21.72
N ASP A 341 3.67 -1.04 20.62
CA ASP A 341 3.10 0.31 20.52
C ASP A 341 1.63 0.23 20.11
N LEU A 342 0.79 -0.09 21.09
CA LEU A 342 -0.67 -0.16 20.92
C LEU A 342 -1.29 1.21 20.62
N GLY A 343 -0.60 2.29 20.97
CA GLY A 343 -1.03 3.65 20.65
C GLY A 343 -0.97 3.95 19.15
N ASP A 344 -0.06 3.30 18.41
CA ASP A 344 0.16 3.58 16.99
C ASP A 344 -1.09 3.30 16.13
N ALA A 345 -1.98 2.40 16.58
CA ALA A 345 -3.25 2.10 15.95
C ALA A 345 -4.36 3.16 16.19
N VAL A 346 -4.01 4.34 16.71
CA VAL A 346 -4.96 5.45 16.86
C VAL A 346 -5.61 5.81 15.52
N SER A 347 -6.92 6.08 15.52
CA SER A 347 -7.69 6.35 14.30
C SER A 347 -7.19 7.56 13.48
N TYR A 348 -6.41 8.45 14.10
CA TYR A 348 -5.78 9.60 13.47
C TYR A 348 -4.49 9.27 12.72
N ASN A 349 -3.96 8.05 12.81
CA ASN A 349 -2.72 7.64 12.16
C ASN A 349 -2.98 7.08 10.76
N PRO A 350 -2.73 7.84 9.68
CA PRO A 350 -2.89 7.34 8.31
C PRO A 350 -1.73 6.43 7.87
N TYR A 351 -0.72 6.26 8.72
CA TYR A 351 0.53 5.56 8.40
C TYR A 351 0.70 4.24 9.14
N HIS A 352 -0.22 3.89 10.05
CA HIS A 352 -0.19 2.61 10.75
C HIS A 352 -0.10 1.45 9.75
N ASN A 353 -0.91 1.52 8.68
CA ASN A 353 -0.89 0.63 7.53
C ASN A 353 -0.65 1.42 6.25
N TRP A 354 0.09 0.85 5.30
CA TRP A 354 0.26 1.44 3.97
C TRP A 354 0.36 0.36 2.89
N SER A 355 0.04 0.76 1.67
CA SER A 355 0.24 -0.06 0.47
C SER A 355 0.79 0.79 -0.67
N THR A 356 1.64 0.21 -1.52
CA THR A 356 2.16 0.87 -2.73
C THR A 356 2.50 -0.15 -3.80
N SER A 357 2.76 0.31 -5.02
CA SER A 357 3.24 -0.53 -6.11
C SER A 357 4.35 0.19 -6.86
N ILE A 358 5.40 -0.55 -7.22
CA ILE A 358 6.58 -0.03 -7.92
C ILE A 358 6.89 -0.95 -9.09
N SER A 359 7.19 -0.38 -10.26
CA SER A 359 7.55 -1.17 -11.44
C SER A 359 8.90 -1.88 -11.26
N ALA A 360 9.04 -3.07 -11.84
CA ALA A 360 10.30 -3.82 -11.87
C ALA A 360 11.43 -2.98 -12.48
N THR A 361 11.12 -2.16 -13.50
CA THR A 361 12.04 -1.22 -14.13
C THR A 361 12.50 -0.13 -13.16
N ASP A 362 11.59 0.49 -12.41
CA ASP A 362 11.95 1.51 -11.42
C ASP A 362 12.77 0.92 -10.27
N ILE A 363 12.41 -0.28 -9.80
CA ILE A 363 13.18 -0.98 -8.77
C ILE A 363 14.59 -1.27 -9.29
N ALA A 364 14.72 -1.81 -10.51
CA ALA A 364 16.01 -2.10 -11.13
C ALA A 364 16.88 -0.85 -11.28
N ALA A 365 16.30 0.26 -11.76
CA ALA A 365 16.99 1.53 -11.93
C ALA A 365 17.48 2.10 -10.59
N ARG A 366 16.66 2.04 -9.54
CA ARG A 366 17.01 2.55 -8.19
C ARG A 366 18.06 1.70 -7.48
N LEU A 367 18.11 0.40 -7.78
CA LEU A 367 19.10 -0.53 -7.24
C LEU A 367 20.35 -0.66 -8.13
N GLY A 368 20.33 -0.15 -9.35
CA GLY A 368 21.44 -0.26 -10.31
C GLY A 368 21.65 -1.68 -10.85
N ILE A 369 20.56 -2.44 -11.07
CA ILE A 369 20.61 -3.84 -11.54
C ILE A 369 19.91 -4.02 -12.91
N SER A 370 20.13 -5.17 -13.56
CA SER A 370 19.70 -5.45 -14.94
C SER A 370 18.20 -5.70 -15.14
N GLY A 371 17.43 -5.78 -14.06
CA GLY A 371 16.00 -6.09 -14.05
C GLY A 371 15.59 -6.66 -12.69
N VAL A 372 14.32 -7.06 -12.53
CA VAL A 372 13.85 -7.74 -11.32
C VAL A 372 12.97 -8.93 -11.68
N SER A 373 13.45 -10.14 -11.43
CA SER A 373 12.73 -11.40 -11.64
C SER A 373 12.05 -11.92 -10.37
N ALA A 374 12.60 -11.63 -9.19
CA ALA A 374 11.99 -11.96 -7.90
C ALA A 374 12.43 -11.01 -6.78
N ILE A 375 11.59 -10.88 -5.74
CA ILE A 375 11.91 -10.19 -4.48
C ILE A 375 11.49 -11.09 -3.31
N ASN A 376 12.47 -11.53 -2.52
CA ASN A 376 12.26 -12.44 -1.40
C ASN A 376 12.69 -11.76 -0.09
N VAL A 377 11.78 -11.69 0.88
CA VAL A 377 12.17 -11.32 2.25
C VAL A 377 12.74 -12.55 2.94
N THR A 378 14.02 -12.49 3.34
CA THR A 378 14.75 -13.65 3.87
C THR A 378 14.94 -13.61 5.38
N GLN A 379 14.92 -12.42 6.01
CA GLN A 379 15.04 -12.28 7.46
C GLN A 379 14.20 -11.12 8.00
N ARG A 380 13.63 -11.30 9.20
CA ARG A 380 12.84 -10.30 9.92
C ARG A 380 13.20 -10.29 11.40
N ASN A 381 12.82 -9.21 12.09
CA ASN A 381 13.13 -9.03 13.52
C ASN A 381 12.22 -9.83 14.48
N GLY A 382 11.11 -10.42 13.99
CA GLY A 382 10.22 -11.28 14.77
C GLY A 382 9.18 -10.54 15.62
N LEU A 383 8.96 -9.24 15.40
CA LEU A 383 8.09 -8.41 16.24
C LEU A 383 6.83 -7.97 15.49
N GLY A 384 5.65 -8.41 15.95
CA GLY A 384 4.36 -8.06 15.38
C GLY A 384 3.99 -8.82 14.10
N ASP A 385 2.96 -8.32 13.41
CA ASP A 385 2.41 -8.92 12.18
C ASP A 385 3.47 -9.09 11.07
N LEU A 386 3.25 -10.08 10.21
CA LEU A 386 4.18 -10.48 9.14
C LEU A 386 5.57 -10.91 9.65
N GLY A 387 5.77 -11.09 10.96
CA GLY A 387 7.08 -11.33 11.57
C GLY A 387 7.92 -10.06 11.72
N GLY A 388 7.33 -8.88 11.56
CA GLY A 388 7.95 -7.59 11.83
C GLY A 388 8.78 -6.98 10.69
N ARG A 389 9.63 -6.02 11.07
CA ARG A 389 10.50 -5.27 10.14
C ARG A 389 11.51 -6.19 9.46
N VAL A 390 11.71 -5.94 8.16
CA VAL A 390 12.61 -6.67 7.28
C VAL A 390 14.05 -6.34 7.65
N LEU A 391 14.81 -7.35 8.06
CA LEU A 391 16.25 -7.24 8.28
C LEU A 391 17.02 -7.48 6.98
N GLN A 392 16.52 -8.41 6.15
CA GLN A 392 17.17 -8.77 4.89
C GLN A 392 16.14 -9.05 3.79
N VAL A 393 16.40 -8.49 2.61
CA VAL A 393 15.66 -8.76 1.37
C VAL A 393 16.64 -9.15 0.26
N GLN A 394 16.29 -10.18 -0.50
CA GLN A 394 17.00 -10.61 -1.69
C GLN A 394 16.21 -10.22 -2.94
N VAL A 395 16.89 -9.62 -3.91
CA VAL A 395 16.34 -9.27 -5.22
C VAL A 395 17.10 -10.08 -6.26
N VAL A 396 16.38 -10.88 -7.04
CA VAL A 396 16.95 -11.62 -8.17
C VAL A 396 16.79 -10.75 -9.42
N ASP A 397 17.89 -10.52 -10.13
CA ASP A 397 17.87 -9.64 -11.31
C ASP A 397 17.43 -10.37 -12.59
N GLY A 398 17.40 -9.66 -13.72
CA GLY A 398 16.99 -10.22 -15.02
C GLY A 398 17.94 -11.28 -15.57
N SER A 399 19.17 -11.37 -15.05
CA SER A 399 20.14 -12.42 -15.41
C SER A 399 20.08 -13.65 -14.49
N GLY A 400 19.27 -13.59 -13.43
CA GLY A 400 19.19 -14.63 -12.39
C GLY A 400 20.19 -14.44 -11.24
N ALA A 401 20.98 -13.38 -11.23
CA ALA A 401 21.90 -13.10 -10.13
C ALA A 401 21.14 -12.55 -8.91
N SER A 402 21.54 -13.00 -7.71
CA SER A 402 20.91 -12.61 -6.45
C SER A 402 21.67 -11.47 -5.77
N HIS A 403 20.95 -10.42 -5.39
CA HIS A 403 21.46 -9.24 -4.69
C HIS A 403 20.79 -9.12 -3.33
N THR A 404 21.57 -8.87 -2.27
CA THR A 404 21.04 -8.82 -0.91
C THR A 404 21.15 -7.40 -0.32
N TYR A 405 20.06 -6.92 0.26
CA TYR A 405 19.95 -5.60 0.87
C TYR A 405 19.40 -5.73 2.29
N SER A 406 19.69 -4.75 3.16
CA SER A 406 18.91 -4.57 4.38
C SER A 406 17.53 -4.00 4.04
N GLY A 407 16.51 -4.24 4.89
CA GLY A 407 15.18 -3.65 4.67
C GLY A 407 15.23 -2.12 4.62
N ALA A 408 16.01 -1.48 5.50
CA ALA A 408 16.23 -0.03 5.49
C ALA A 408 16.95 0.45 4.22
N GLY A 409 17.93 -0.32 3.72
CA GLY A 409 18.62 -0.02 2.46
C GLY A 409 17.68 -0.06 1.26
N PHE A 410 16.84 -1.11 1.18
CA PHE A 410 15.82 -1.24 0.14
C PHE A 410 14.80 -0.10 0.21
N ARG A 411 14.27 0.20 1.40
CA ARG A 411 13.37 1.35 1.64
C ARG A 411 13.96 2.66 1.14
N ASN A 412 15.22 2.93 1.47
CA ASN A 412 15.88 4.18 1.06
C ASN A 412 16.01 4.27 -0.47
N ALA A 413 16.37 3.17 -1.15
CA ALA A 413 16.40 3.12 -2.61
C ALA A 413 15.00 3.33 -3.23
N MET A 414 13.95 2.79 -2.61
CA MET A 414 12.56 2.93 -3.08
C MET A 414 11.94 4.30 -2.77
N GLY A 415 12.64 5.17 -2.03
CA GLY A 415 12.18 6.52 -1.69
C GLY A 415 11.21 6.51 -0.51
N THR A 416 11.58 7.22 0.55
CA THR A 416 10.95 7.10 1.87
C THR A 416 9.57 7.74 2.00
N SER A 417 9.17 8.58 1.03
CA SER A 417 7.84 9.20 1.00
C SER A 417 6.74 8.23 0.57
N THR A 418 7.09 7.29 -0.32
CA THR A 418 6.16 6.29 -0.86
C THR A 418 6.37 4.93 -0.20
N PHE A 419 7.63 4.53 0.00
CA PHE A 419 8.02 3.31 0.70
C PHE A 419 8.34 3.65 2.16
N ARG A 420 7.30 3.67 3.00
CA ARG A 420 7.30 4.42 4.27
C ARG A 420 8.19 3.83 5.34
N SER A 421 8.34 2.51 5.38
CA SER A 421 9.13 1.80 6.40
C SER A 421 9.81 0.56 5.82
N ASP A 422 10.70 -0.03 6.61
CA ASP A 422 11.26 -1.37 6.37
C ASP A 422 10.36 -2.49 6.92
N TRP A 423 9.14 -2.18 7.37
CA TRP A 423 8.12 -3.17 7.70
C TRP A 423 7.21 -3.39 6.50
N PHE A 424 7.53 -4.36 5.66
CA PHE A 424 6.73 -4.65 4.49
C PHE A 424 6.63 -6.15 4.18
N ALA A 425 5.63 -6.50 3.38
CA ALA A 425 5.53 -7.72 2.61
C ALA A 425 5.48 -7.37 1.12
N VAL A 426 6.04 -8.25 0.29
CA VAL A 426 5.84 -8.16 -1.15
C VAL A 426 4.45 -8.71 -1.43
N THR A 427 3.56 -7.87 -1.96
CA THR A 427 2.19 -8.22 -2.29
C THR A 427 2.00 -8.11 -3.79
N GLY A 428 2.08 -9.23 -4.50
CA GLY A 428 1.92 -9.29 -5.95
C GLY A 428 2.35 -10.64 -6.48
N VAL A 429 1.83 -11.03 -7.64
CA VAL A 429 2.17 -12.29 -8.30
C VAL A 429 3.44 -12.09 -9.13
N THR A 430 4.52 -12.80 -8.80
CA THR A 430 5.73 -12.80 -9.65
C THR A 430 5.44 -13.44 -11.02
N PRO A 431 6.19 -13.12 -12.08
CA PRO A 431 6.00 -13.76 -13.39
C PRO A 431 6.02 -15.28 -13.32
N GLY A 432 6.95 -15.87 -12.55
CA GLY A 432 7.03 -17.32 -12.35
C GLY A 432 5.79 -17.88 -11.67
N GLN A 433 5.30 -17.22 -10.61
CA GLN A 433 4.08 -17.65 -9.92
C GLN A 433 2.83 -17.55 -10.80
N ALA A 434 2.74 -16.51 -11.64
CA ALA A 434 1.68 -16.37 -12.63
C ALA A 434 1.75 -17.48 -13.69
N GLN A 435 2.93 -17.74 -14.25
CA GLN A 435 3.14 -18.79 -15.23
C GLN A 435 2.78 -20.17 -14.69
N ALA A 436 3.18 -20.47 -13.45
CA ALA A 436 2.88 -21.75 -12.79
C ALA A 436 1.36 -22.02 -12.74
N VAL A 437 0.57 -21.01 -12.38
CA VAL A 437 -0.90 -21.11 -12.30
C VAL A 437 -1.53 -21.24 -13.69
N VAL A 438 -1.04 -20.49 -14.68
CA VAL A 438 -1.53 -20.61 -16.07
C VAL A 438 -1.24 -22.00 -16.64
N GLN A 439 -0.02 -22.52 -16.44
CA GLN A 439 0.35 -23.87 -16.88
C GLN A 439 -0.50 -24.95 -16.22
N ALA A 440 -0.71 -24.84 -14.91
CA ALA A 440 -1.57 -25.76 -14.17
C ALA A 440 -3.02 -25.74 -14.70
N LEU A 441 -3.59 -24.54 -14.92
CA LEU A 441 -4.97 -24.41 -15.40
C LEU A 441 -5.14 -24.97 -16.82
N TYR A 442 -4.18 -24.76 -17.72
CA TYR A 442 -4.22 -25.36 -19.05
C TYR A 442 -4.18 -26.89 -18.98
N GLN A 443 -3.32 -27.45 -18.12
CA GLN A 443 -3.23 -28.90 -17.95
C GLN A 443 -4.50 -29.48 -17.33
N ASP A 444 -5.04 -28.84 -16.29
CA ASP A 444 -6.18 -29.36 -15.53
C ASP A 444 -7.52 -29.07 -16.23
N VAL A 445 -7.64 -28.01 -17.03
CA VAL A 445 -8.89 -27.69 -17.74
C VAL A 445 -8.89 -28.26 -19.16
N LEU A 446 -7.78 -28.19 -19.91
CA LEU A 446 -7.72 -28.56 -21.32
C LEU A 446 -6.93 -29.84 -21.59
N GLY A 447 -6.16 -30.35 -20.62
CA GLY A 447 -5.36 -31.56 -20.79
C GLY A 447 -4.09 -31.35 -21.64
N ARG A 448 -3.65 -30.10 -21.83
CA ARG A 448 -2.47 -29.76 -22.63
C ARG A 448 -1.70 -28.58 -22.05
N ALA A 449 -0.48 -28.38 -22.51
CA ALA A 449 0.28 -27.16 -22.22
C ALA A 449 -0.29 -25.93 -22.96
N PRO A 450 -0.14 -24.72 -22.39
CA PRO A 450 -0.47 -23.48 -23.09
C PRO A 450 0.48 -23.27 -24.28
N ASP A 451 -0.04 -22.71 -25.37
CA ASP A 451 0.79 -22.17 -26.43
C ASP A 451 1.51 -20.88 -25.96
N PRO A 452 2.60 -20.45 -26.62
CA PRO A 452 3.37 -19.29 -26.17
C PRO A 452 2.55 -18.00 -26.04
N THR A 453 1.59 -17.77 -26.93
CA THR A 453 0.72 -16.58 -26.91
C THR A 453 -0.25 -16.64 -25.74
N GLY A 454 -0.92 -17.78 -25.54
CA GLY A 454 -1.80 -18.02 -24.41
C GLY A 454 -1.07 -17.90 -23.06
N LEU A 455 0.12 -18.51 -22.95
CA LEU A 455 0.93 -18.42 -21.72
C LEU A 455 1.27 -16.97 -21.40
N ALA A 456 1.78 -16.20 -22.37
CA ALA A 456 2.15 -14.80 -22.18
C ALA A 456 0.93 -13.93 -21.80
N GLY A 457 -0.17 -14.05 -22.52
CA GLY A 457 -1.38 -13.24 -22.30
C GLY A 457 -2.02 -13.50 -20.94
N TRP A 458 -2.19 -14.77 -20.57
CA TRP A 458 -2.78 -15.10 -19.27
C TRP A 458 -1.82 -14.79 -18.11
N THR A 459 -0.51 -15.00 -18.27
CA THR A 459 0.48 -14.61 -17.26
C THR A 459 0.35 -13.12 -16.94
N ALA A 460 0.29 -12.27 -17.97
CA ALA A 460 0.11 -10.82 -17.79
C ALA A 460 -1.21 -10.48 -17.08
N THR A 461 -2.26 -11.27 -17.30
CA THR A 461 -3.57 -11.09 -16.63
C THR A 461 -3.49 -11.46 -15.15
N VAL A 462 -2.84 -12.58 -14.78
CA VAL A 462 -2.66 -12.95 -13.36
C VAL A 462 -1.79 -11.92 -12.65
N GLN A 463 -0.74 -11.41 -13.30
CA GLN A 463 0.13 -10.38 -12.72
C GLN A 463 -0.61 -9.06 -12.47
N SER A 464 -1.47 -8.64 -13.40
CA SER A 464 -2.19 -7.37 -13.27
C SER A 464 -3.36 -7.44 -12.29
N THR A 465 -4.03 -8.60 -12.21
CA THR A 465 -5.24 -8.76 -11.38
C THR A 465 -4.96 -9.38 -10.01
N GLY A 466 -3.82 -10.07 -9.86
CA GLY A 466 -3.54 -10.92 -8.70
C GLY A 466 -4.51 -12.10 -8.55
N ASN A 467 -5.34 -12.40 -9.58
CA ASN A 467 -6.47 -13.29 -9.46
C ASN A 467 -6.46 -14.40 -10.52
N GLY A 468 -6.11 -15.62 -10.09
CA GLY A 468 -6.14 -16.81 -10.94
C GLY A 468 -7.54 -17.19 -11.44
N GLN A 469 -8.61 -16.76 -10.78
CA GLN A 469 -9.99 -17.03 -11.18
C GLN A 469 -10.34 -16.44 -12.54
N VAL A 470 -9.75 -15.29 -12.91
CA VAL A 470 -9.99 -14.65 -14.20
C VAL A 470 -9.49 -15.56 -15.33
N VAL A 471 -8.32 -16.16 -15.16
CA VAL A 471 -7.76 -17.14 -16.10
C VAL A 471 -8.57 -18.43 -16.07
N ALA A 472 -8.90 -18.95 -14.88
CA ALA A 472 -9.69 -20.16 -14.73
C ALA A 472 -11.04 -20.03 -15.47
N ASN A 473 -11.76 -18.93 -15.27
CA ASN A 473 -13.02 -18.66 -15.98
C ASN A 473 -12.79 -18.51 -17.50
N GLY A 474 -11.75 -17.77 -17.91
CA GLY A 474 -11.42 -17.61 -19.33
C GLY A 474 -11.20 -18.94 -20.05
N ILE A 475 -10.59 -19.93 -19.37
CA ILE A 475 -10.35 -21.26 -19.92
C ILE A 475 -11.59 -22.17 -19.77
N VAL A 476 -12.26 -22.16 -18.61
CA VAL A 476 -13.42 -23.01 -18.33
C VAL A 476 -14.60 -22.72 -19.26
N TYR A 477 -14.82 -21.44 -19.58
CA TYR A 477 -15.86 -21.01 -20.52
C TYR A 477 -15.36 -20.91 -21.97
N SER A 478 -14.11 -21.31 -22.25
CA SER A 478 -13.57 -21.26 -23.61
C SER A 478 -14.29 -22.25 -24.53
N LYS A 479 -14.44 -21.88 -25.81
CA LYS A 479 -14.96 -22.78 -26.85
C LYS A 479 -14.20 -24.11 -26.89
N GLU A 480 -12.89 -24.08 -26.67
CA GLU A 480 -12.07 -25.28 -26.61
C GLU A 480 -12.52 -26.22 -25.49
N ARG A 481 -12.69 -25.71 -24.26
CA ARG A 481 -13.21 -26.52 -23.15
C ARG A 481 -14.60 -27.06 -23.46
N LEU A 482 -15.49 -26.26 -24.03
CA LEU A 482 -16.83 -26.72 -24.42
C LEU A 482 -16.77 -27.87 -25.43
N VAL A 483 -15.90 -27.78 -26.44
CA VAL A 483 -15.67 -28.85 -27.41
C VAL A 483 -15.17 -30.12 -26.72
N THR A 484 -14.17 -30.01 -25.82
CA THR A 484 -13.66 -31.20 -25.10
C THR A 484 -14.72 -31.89 -24.24
N LEU A 485 -15.61 -31.12 -23.60
CA LEU A 485 -16.73 -31.66 -22.82
C LEU A 485 -17.74 -32.39 -23.71
N VAL A 486 -18.15 -31.80 -24.82
CA VAL A 486 -19.09 -32.43 -25.77
C VAL A 486 -18.49 -33.71 -26.34
N SER A 487 -17.26 -33.67 -26.83
CA SER A 487 -16.56 -34.85 -27.36
C SER A 487 -16.43 -35.97 -26.32
N ALA A 488 -16.14 -35.64 -25.06
CA ALA A 488 -16.06 -36.63 -24.00
C ALA A 488 -17.42 -37.33 -23.76
N GLN A 489 -18.53 -36.58 -23.75
CA GLN A 489 -19.86 -37.16 -23.59
C GLN A 489 -20.28 -38.01 -24.80
N TYR A 490 -19.94 -37.59 -26.02
CA TYR A 490 -20.18 -38.38 -27.23
C TYR A 490 -19.42 -39.70 -27.23
N ARG A 491 -18.13 -39.68 -26.88
CA ARG A 491 -17.34 -40.91 -26.76
C ARG A 491 -17.90 -41.86 -25.70
N ALA A 492 -18.30 -41.32 -24.55
CA ALA A 492 -18.84 -42.11 -23.46
C ALA A 492 -20.22 -42.72 -23.79
N ALA A 493 -21.10 -41.97 -24.47
CA ALA A 493 -22.48 -42.39 -24.70
C ALA A 493 -22.71 -43.11 -26.04
N LEU A 494 -21.93 -42.75 -27.07
CA LEU A 494 -22.14 -43.15 -28.48
C LEU A 494 -20.91 -43.82 -29.09
N GLY A 495 -19.77 -43.87 -28.40
CA GLY A 495 -18.56 -44.55 -28.88
C GLY A 495 -17.85 -43.88 -30.07
N ARG A 496 -18.17 -42.62 -30.36
CA ARG A 496 -17.62 -41.86 -31.50
C ARG A 496 -17.46 -40.37 -31.16
N GLU A 497 -16.80 -39.62 -32.03
CA GLU A 497 -16.77 -38.16 -31.98
C GLU A 497 -18.07 -37.54 -32.53
N PRO A 498 -18.44 -36.33 -32.10
CA PRO A 498 -19.56 -35.59 -32.65
C PRO A 498 -19.25 -35.09 -34.06
N GLU A 499 -20.27 -35.09 -34.90
CA GLU A 499 -20.27 -34.42 -36.20
C GLU A 499 -20.21 -32.91 -36.01
N THR A 500 -19.66 -32.19 -36.99
CA THR A 500 -19.45 -30.73 -36.91
C THR A 500 -20.70 -29.96 -36.51
N ASP A 501 -21.86 -30.26 -37.11
CA ASP A 501 -23.12 -29.57 -36.82
C ASP A 501 -23.65 -29.92 -35.42
N GLY A 502 -23.53 -31.19 -35.01
CA GLY A 502 -23.91 -31.63 -33.67
C GLY A 502 -23.05 -30.97 -32.59
N LEU A 503 -21.73 -30.93 -32.81
CA LEU A 503 -20.78 -30.27 -31.93
C LEU A 503 -21.10 -28.77 -31.79
N ASN A 504 -21.29 -28.07 -32.91
CA ASN A 504 -21.59 -26.63 -32.89
C ASN A 504 -22.93 -26.34 -32.19
N ASN A 505 -23.95 -27.18 -32.39
CA ASN A 505 -25.23 -27.04 -31.70
C ASN A 505 -25.10 -27.20 -30.18
N TRP A 506 -24.37 -28.23 -29.73
CA TRP A 506 -24.15 -28.46 -28.29
C TRP A 506 -23.29 -27.37 -27.65
N VAL A 507 -22.22 -26.93 -28.32
CA VAL A 507 -21.39 -25.81 -27.86
C VAL A 507 -22.25 -24.55 -27.70
N GLY A 508 -23.05 -24.19 -28.70
CA GLY A 508 -23.96 -23.03 -28.60
C GLY A 508 -25.07 -23.20 -27.56
N TYR A 509 -25.40 -24.43 -27.15
CA TYR A 509 -26.33 -24.68 -26.04
C TYR A 509 -25.66 -24.42 -24.69
N LEU A 510 -24.42 -24.87 -24.51
CA LEU A 510 -23.61 -24.61 -23.30
C LEU A 510 -23.26 -23.13 -23.15
N GLU A 511 -22.96 -22.42 -24.25
CA GLU A 511 -22.71 -20.96 -24.24
C GLU A 511 -23.92 -20.15 -23.74
N ARG A 512 -25.15 -20.68 -23.87
CA ARG A 512 -26.38 -20.06 -23.36
C ARG A 512 -26.72 -20.45 -21.92
N GLY A 513 -25.81 -21.12 -21.23
CA GLY A 513 -25.95 -21.47 -19.80
C GLY A 513 -26.50 -22.86 -19.51
N ALA A 514 -26.58 -23.75 -20.51
CA ALA A 514 -26.90 -25.16 -20.27
C ALA A 514 -25.75 -25.85 -19.51
N GLY A 515 -26.10 -26.77 -18.60
CA GLY A 515 -25.12 -27.52 -17.81
C GLY A 515 -24.70 -28.84 -18.48
N VAL A 516 -23.70 -29.51 -17.89
CA VAL A 516 -23.28 -30.85 -18.36
C VAL A 516 -24.41 -31.86 -18.21
N SER A 517 -25.28 -31.70 -17.20
CA SER A 517 -26.48 -32.55 -17.07
C SER A 517 -27.45 -32.40 -18.25
N ASP A 518 -27.59 -31.21 -18.82
CA ASP A 518 -28.49 -30.98 -19.97
C ASP A 518 -27.91 -31.60 -21.24
N LEU A 519 -26.59 -31.50 -21.41
CA LEU A 519 -25.84 -32.20 -22.45
C LEU A 519 -25.99 -33.72 -22.32
N GLN A 520 -25.86 -34.27 -21.11
CA GLN A 520 -26.06 -35.70 -20.84
C GLN A 520 -27.48 -36.14 -21.19
N ILE A 521 -28.51 -35.36 -20.80
CA ILE A 521 -29.91 -35.65 -21.15
C ILE A 521 -30.08 -35.76 -22.66
N GLY A 522 -29.54 -34.80 -23.42
CA GLY A 522 -29.65 -34.78 -24.87
C GLY A 522 -28.99 -35.97 -25.56
N ILE A 523 -27.79 -36.36 -25.12
CA ILE A 523 -27.00 -37.41 -25.76
C ILE A 523 -27.48 -38.81 -25.33
N TYR A 524 -27.58 -39.07 -24.02
CA TYR A 524 -27.91 -40.41 -23.52
C TYR A 524 -29.37 -40.79 -23.77
N ALA A 525 -30.31 -39.83 -23.88
CA ALA A 525 -31.70 -40.14 -24.20
C ALA A 525 -31.93 -40.49 -25.68
N SER A 526 -30.92 -40.33 -26.53
CA SER A 526 -31.00 -40.60 -27.97
C SER A 526 -31.25 -42.08 -28.26
N GLN A 527 -31.83 -42.37 -29.43
CA GLN A 527 -31.96 -43.75 -29.90
C GLN A 527 -30.59 -44.39 -30.15
N GLU A 528 -29.60 -43.59 -30.57
CA GLU A 528 -28.25 -44.06 -30.80
C GLU A 528 -27.59 -44.57 -29.52
N SER A 529 -27.74 -43.86 -28.40
CA SER A 529 -27.22 -44.32 -27.10
C SER A 529 -27.86 -45.64 -26.65
N LEU A 530 -29.17 -45.85 -26.87
CA LEU A 530 -29.84 -47.14 -26.60
C LEU A 530 -29.24 -48.28 -27.44
N ASN A 531 -28.92 -48.01 -28.70
CA ASN A 531 -28.30 -49.01 -29.57
C ASN A 531 -26.85 -49.30 -29.17
N VAL A 532 -26.06 -48.26 -28.88
CA VAL A 532 -24.63 -48.38 -28.58
C VAL A 532 -24.39 -48.96 -27.18
N LEU A 533 -25.02 -48.40 -26.14
CA LEU A 533 -24.81 -48.84 -24.76
C LEU A 533 -25.66 -50.05 -24.39
N GLY A 534 -26.86 -50.16 -24.96
CA GLY A 534 -27.82 -51.21 -24.61
C GLY A 534 -27.94 -52.35 -25.61
N GLY A 535 -27.34 -52.25 -26.80
CA GLY A 535 -27.62 -53.20 -27.88
C GLY A 535 -29.09 -53.20 -28.33
N GLY A 536 -29.81 -52.11 -28.05
CA GLY A 536 -31.27 -52.02 -28.23
C GLY A 536 -32.09 -52.44 -27.00
N ASP A 537 -31.49 -53.08 -26.00
CA ASP A 537 -32.16 -53.46 -24.75
C ASP A 537 -32.19 -52.31 -23.74
N THR A 538 -33.36 -52.08 -23.14
CA THR A 538 -33.58 -50.94 -22.24
C THR A 538 -32.88 -51.14 -20.89
N ALA A 539 -32.92 -52.35 -20.33
CA ALA A 539 -32.27 -52.62 -19.04
C ALA A 539 -30.75 -52.49 -19.14
N THR A 540 -30.18 -53.03 -20.22
CA THR A 540 -28.74 -52.93 -20.52
C THR A 540 -28.32 -51.47 -20.72
N TRP A 541 -29.09 -50.70 -21.49
CA TRP A 541 -28.83 -49.26 -21.66
C TRP A 541 -28.90 -48.49 -20.33
N VAL A 542 -29.92 -48.74 -19.50
CA VAL A 542 -30.02 -48.12 -18.17
C VAL A 542 -28.78 -48.43 -17.33
N GLY A 543 -28.37 -49.70 -17.26
CA GLY A 543 -27.18 -50.11 -16.49
C GLY A 543 -25.89 -49.45 -16.96
N ALA A 544 -25.66 -49.41 -18.27
CA ALA A 544 -24.46 -48.80 -18.86
C ALA A 544 -24.44 -47.26 -18.72
N MET A 545 -25.57 -46.59 -18.97
CA MET A 545 -25.71 -45.15 -18.73
C MET A 545 -25.49 -44.82 -17.25
N TYR A 546 -26.07 -45.62 -16.34
CA TYR A 546 -25.94 -45.43 -14.90
C TYR A 546 -24.46 -45.50 -14.48
N ALA A 547 -23.73 -46.52 -14.94
CA ALA A 547 -22.30 -46.65 -14.70
C ALA A 547 -21.49 -45.49 -15.26
N SER A 548 -21.84 -45.01 -16.46
CA SER A 548 -21.14 -43.88 -17.09
C SER A 548 -21.37 -42.54 -16.36
N ILE A 549 -22.61 -42.27 -15.91
CA ILE A 549 -22.97 -41.00 -15.27
C ILE A 549 -22.60 -40.96 -13.78
N LEU A 550 -22.74 -42.07 -13.06
CA LEU A 550 -22.56 -42.14 -11.61
C LEU A 550 -21.23 -42.78 -11.17
N GLY A 551 -20.46 -43.33 -12.11
CA GLY A 551 -19.17 -43.97 -11.82
C GLY A 551 -19.29 -45.30 -11.06
N ARG A 552 -20.49 -45.87 -10.93
CA ARG A 552 -20.74 -47.17 -10.30
C ARG A 552 -21.86 -47.94 -10.98
N THR A 553 -21.84 -49.26 -10.86
CA THR A 553 -22.95 -50.10 -11.33
C THR A 553 -24.22 -49.90 -10.48
N ALA A 554 -25.38 -49.91 -11.13
CA ALA A 554 -26.67 -49.88 -10.44
C ALA A 554 -26.90 -51.15 -9.62
N ALA A 555 -27.43 -51.02 -8.41
CA ALA A 555 -27.95 -52.17 -7.67
C ALA A 555 -29.16 -52.78 -8.42
N PRO A 556 -29.48 -54.08 -8.24
CA PRO A 556 -30.58 -54.72 -8.95
C PRO A 556 -31.93 -54.01 -8.82
N SER A 557 -32.23 -53.43 -7.65
CA SER A 557 -33.45 -52.65 -7.41
C SER A 557 -33.46 -51.31 -8.16
N GLU A 558 -32.33 -50.59 -8.17
CA GLU A 558 -32.16 -49.34 -8.91
C GLU A 558 -32.28 -49.58 -10.42
N LEU A 559 -31.64 -50.63 -10.92
CA LEU A 559 -31.71 -51.04 -12.32
C LEU A 559 -33.15 -51.35 -12.74
N ALA A 560 -33.87 -52.15 -11.94
CA ALA A 560 -35.26 -52.48 -12.20
C ALA A 560 -36.16 -51.23 -12.18
N GLN A 561 -35.97 -50.34 -11.19
CA GLN A 561 -36.74 -49.11 -11.07
C GLN A 561 -36.53 -48.18 -12.28
N TRP A 562 -35.27 -47.89 -12.64
CA TRP A 562 -34.97 -46.99 -13.75
C TRP A 562 -35.33 -47.60 -15.11
N THR A 563 -35.24 -48.92 -15.26
CA THR A 563 -35.75 -49.63 -16.45
C THR A 563 -37.27 -49.43 -16.57
N GLN A 564 -38.01 -49.57 -15.47
CA GLN A 564 -39.45 -49.35 -15.49
C GLN A 564 -39.82 -47.89 -15.83
N VAL A 565 -39.06 -46.92 -15.31
CA VAL A 565 -39.21 -45.50 -15.67
C VAL A 565 -38.97 -45.30 -17.18
N ALA A 566 -37.93 -45.92 -17.75
CA ALA A 566 -37.64 -45.84 -19.18
C ALA A 566 -38.77 -46.40 -20.05
N LEU A 567 -39.32 -47.55 -19.66
CA LEU A 567 -40.40 -48.21 -20.40
C LEU A 567 -41.75 -47.46 -20.30
N THR A 568 -42.04 -46.84 -19.15
CA THR A 568 -43.36 -46.22 -18.90
C THR A 568 -43.40 -44.72 -19.15
N GLN A 569 -42.27 -44.04 -19.02
CA GLN A 569 -42.20 -42.57 -19.04
C GLN A 569 -41.14 -42.05 -20.02
N GLY A 570 -40.41 -42.94 -20.69
CA GLY A 570 -39.47 -42.62 -21.75
C GLY A 570 -38.05 -42.31 -21.28
N ARG A 571 -37.11 -42.33 -22.24
CA ARG A 571 -35.68 -42.16 -22.00
C ARG A 571 -35.33 -40.79 -21.42
N VAL A 572 -35.92 -39.70 -21.92
CA VAL A 572 -35.63 -38.34 -21.44
C VAL A 572 -35.87 -38.21 -19.94
N ARG A 573 -37.00 -38.71 -19.42
CA ARG A 573 -37.29 -38.68 -17.98
C ARG A 573 -36.33 -39.54 -17.17
N THR A 574 -35.93 -40.69 -17.73
CA THR A 574 -34.96 -41.59 -17.11
C THR A 574 -33.59 -40.92 -16.97
N VAL A 575 -33.05 -40.37 -18.07
CA VAL A 575 -31.75 -39.69 -18.04
C VAL A 575 -31.80 -38.46 -17.15
N THR A 576 -32.89 -37.68 -17.20
CA THR A 576 -33.06 -36.50 -16.33
C THR A 576 -32.99 -36.87 -14.87
N GLY A 577 -33.66 -37.95 -14.47
CA GLY A 577 -33.67 -38.43 -13.08
C GLY A 577 -32.31 -38.87 -12.58
N ILE A 578 -31.48 -39.45 -13.46
CA ILE A 578 -30.12 -39.91 -13.11
C ILE A 578 -29.11 -38.76 -13.19
N ALA A 579 -29.07 -38.02 -14.30
CA ALA A 579 -28.07 -36.97 -14.56
C ALA A 579 -28.21 -35.73 -13.66
N LYS A 580 -29.43 -35.42 -13.20
CA LYS A 580 -29.73 -34.32 -12.24
C LYS A 580 -29.88 -34.81 -10.80
N SER A 581 -29.51 -36.06 -10.51
CA SER A 581 -29.50 -36.57 -9.14
C SER A 581 -28.39 -35.91 -8.31
N SER A 582 -28.59 -35.81 -7.00
CA SER A 582 -27.54 -35.38 -6.09
C SER A 582 -26.28 -36.25 -6.18
N GLU A 583 -26.45 -37.55 -6.45
CA GLU A 583 -25.34 -38.47 -6.64
C GLU A 583 -24.50 -38.13 -7.87
N ALA A 584 -25.13 -37.87 -9.02
CA ALA A 584 -24.43 -37.43 -10.22
C ALA A 584 -23.68 -36.11 -9.98
N GLY A 585 -24.31 -35.17 -9.26
CA GLY A 585 -23.68 -33.91 -8.88
C GLY A 585 -22.44 -34.11 -8.00
N LEU A 586 -22.55 -34.95 -6.96
CA LEU A 586 -21.43 -35.28 -6.07
C LEU A 586 -20.29 -35.98 -6.79
N HIS A 587 -20.60 -36.90 -7.71
CA HIS A 587 -19.59 -37.60 -8.50
C HIS A 587 -18.77 -36.62 -9.36
N ARG A 588 -19.43 -35.67 -10.05
CA ARG A 588 -18.73 -34.64 -10.84
C ARG A 588 -17.96 -33.66 -9.96
N LEU A 589 -18.50 -33.28 -8.81
CA LEU A 589 -17.79 -32.43 -7.84
C LEU A 589 -16.51 -33.08 -7.33
N ASP A 590 -16.56 -34.37 -6.96
CA ASP A 590 -15.37 -35.10 -6.51
C ASP A 590 -14.30 -35.15 -7.60
N ALA A 591 -14.71 -35.36 -8.86
CA ALA A 591 -13.78 -35.32 -9.99
C ALA A 591 -13.08 -33.94 -10.12
N TYR A 592 -13.80 -32.83 -9.92
CA TYR A 592 -13.18 -31.50 -9.91
C TYR A 592 -12.21 -31.30 -8.74
N TYR A 593 -12.55 -31.78 -7.54
CA TYR A 593 -11.65 -31.69 -6.38
C TYR A 593 -10.37 -32.51 -6.58
N VAL A 594 -10.49 -33.73 -7.09
CA VAL A 594 -9.33 -34.58 -7.39
C VAL A 594 -8.46 -33.93 -8.46
N GLN A 595 -9.07 -33.43 -9.54
CA GLN A 595 -8.36 -32.82 -10.65
C GLN A 595 -7.64 -31.54 -10.21
N TYR A 596 -8.34 -30.60 -9.57
CA TYR A 596 -7.80 -29.28 -9.25
C TYR A 596 -7.00 -29.27 -7.95
N LEU A 597 -7.47 -29.95 -6.91
CA LEU A 597 -6.89 -29.87 -5.56
C LEU A 597 -6.08 -31.12 -5.16
N GLY A 598 -6.28 -32.25 -5.83
CA GLY A 598 -5.49 -33.46 -5.57
C GLY A 598 -5.96 -34.23 -4.33
N ARG A 599 -7.18 -33.95 -3.89
CA ARG A 599 -7.87 -34.60 -2.78
C ARG A 599 -9.34 -34.82 -3.14
N HIS A 600 -9.98 -35.72 -2.42
CA HIS A 600 -11.42 -35.95 -2.56
C HIS A 600 -12.25 -34.81 -1.96
N LEU A 601 -13.51 -34.73 -2.39
CA LEU A 601 -14.53 -33.79 -1.93
C LEU A 601 -14.79 -33.97 -0.44
N ASP A 602 -14.66 -32.89 0.31
CA ASP A 602 -15.00 -32.86 1.73
C ASP A 602 -16.48 -32.52 1.97
N PRO A 603 -17.05 -32.81 3.17
CA PRO A 603 -18.46 -32.54 3.47
C PRO A 603 -18.86 -31.07 3.33
N THR A 604 -17.96 -30.12 3.64
CA THR A 604 -18.23 -28.69 3.49
C THR A 604 -18.36 -28.34 2.00
N GLY A 605 -17.38 -28.74 1.19
CA GLY A 605 -17.42 -28.58 -0.26
C GLY A 605 -18.67 -29.20 -0.89
N ALA A 606 -19.06 -30.41 -0.46
CA ALA A 606 -20.29 -31.05 -0.91
C ALA A 606 -21.53 -30.20 -0.60
N SER A 607 -21.67 -29.72 0.64
CA SER A 607 -22.82 -28.90 1.05
C SER A 607 -22.89 -27.54 0.33
N THR A 608 -21.73 -26.95 0.02
CA THR A 608 -21.63 -25.65 -0.66
C THR A 608 -22.01 -25.75 -2.14
N TRP A 609 -21.46 -26.74 -2.85
CA TRP A 609 -21.50 -26.74 -4.31
C TRP A 609 -22.63 -27.58 -4.91
N LEU A 610 -23.13 -28.59 -4.19
CA LEU A 610 -24.18 -29.48 -4.71
C LEU A 610 -25.44 -28.76 -5.22
N PRO A 611 -25.94 -27.67 -4.59
CA PRO A 611 -27.08 -26.91 -5.12
C PRO A 611 -26.89 -26.34 -6.53
N TYR A 612 -25.64 -26.11 -6.95
CA TYR A 612 -25.30 -25.53 -8.24
C TYR A 612 -25.15 -26.57 -9.36
N MET A 613 -24.97 -27.86 -9.02
CA MET A 613 -24.63 -28.93 -9.97
C MET A 613 -25.76 -29.36 -10.90
N ASN A 614 -26.99 -28.88 -10.67
CA ASN A 614 -28.13 -29.12 -11.55
C ASN A 614 -28.27 -28.05 -12.66
N GLY A 615 -27.39 -27.05 -12.67
CA GLY A 615 -27.32 -25.97 -13.67
C GLY A 615 -25.87 -25.68 -14.06
N ALA A 616 -25.42 -24.43 -13.90
CA ALA A 616 -24.09 -23.98 -14.35
C ALA A 616 -22.92 -24.43 -13.44
N GLY A 617 -23.14 -25.28 -12.44
CA GLY A 617 -22.13 -25.71 -11.47
C GLY A 617 -20.90 -26.34 -12.12
N ASP A 618 -21.06 -27.08 -13.22
CA ASP A 618 -19.97 -27.69 -13.98
C ASP A 618 -19.00 -26.67 -14.62
N PHE A 619 -19.35 -25.38 -14.62
CA PHE A 619 -18.48 -24.29 -15.05
C PHE A 619 -18.11 -23.35 -13.89
N GLN A 620 -19.06 -23.05 -13.02
CA GLN A 620 -18.83 -22.16 -11.88
C GLN A 620 -17.84 -22.78 -10.89
N VAL A 621 -18.00 -24.06 -10.55
CA VAL A 621 -17.17 -24.74 -9.55
C VAL A 621 -15.70 -24.81 -10.00
N PRO A 622 -15.35 -25.28 -11.21
CA PRO A 622 -13.97 -25.25 -11.68
C PRO A 622 -13.36 -23.85 -11.71
N GLY A 623 -14.15 -22.82 -12.08
CA GLY A 623 -13.72 -21.43 -12.02
C GLY A 623 -13.35 -20.99 -10.60
N PHE A 624 -14.22 -21.23 -9.62
CA PHE A 624 -13.97 -20.90 -8.21
C PHE A 624 -12.80 -21.69 -7.61
N ILE A 625 -12.74 -23.00 -7.86
CA ILE A 625 -11.64 -23.85 -7.35
C ILE A 625 -10.31 -23.42 -7.98
N GLY A 626 -10.27 -23.19 -9.29
CA GLY A 626 -9.07 -22.71 -10.00
C GLY A 626 -8.60 -21.33 -9.56
N GLY A 627 -9.48 -20.54 -8.93
CA GLY A 627 -9.14 -19.26 -8.30
C GLY A 627 -8.74 -19.34 -6.83
N SER A 628 -8.80 -20.52 -6.21
CA SER A 628 -8.56 -20.68 -4.77
C SER A 628 -7.08 -20.63 -4.38
N ILE A 629 -6.81 -20.24 -3.14
CA ILE A 629 -5.44 -20.27 -2.57
C ILE A 629 -4.87 -21.69 -2.50
N GLU A 630 -5.73 -22.69 -2.32
CA GLU A 630 -5.32 -24.09 -2.30
C GLU A 630 -4.80 -24.52 -3.68
N TYR A 631 -5.56 -24.22 -4.73
CA TYR A 631 -5.14 -24.46 -6.10
C TYR A 631 -3.86 -23.70 -6.45
N TRP A 632 -3.78 -22.43 -6.04
CA TRP A 632 -2.60 -21.60 -6.22
C TRP A 632 -1.34 -22.28 -5.68
N ASN A 633 -1.36 -22.69 -4.41
CA ASN A 633 -0.23 -23.34 -3.76
C ASN A 633 0.15 -24.66 -4.46
N ARG A 634 -0.85 -25.44 -4.87
CA ARG A 634 -0.60 -26.67 -5.63
C ARG A 634 0.06 -26.40 -6.98
N ALA A 635 -0.34 -25.34 -7.68
CA ALA A 635 0.26 -24.95 -8.96
C ALA A 635 1.74 -24.60 -8.79
N GLN A 636 2.11 -23.87 -7.74
CA GLN A 636 3.51 -23.53 -7.45
C GLN A 636 4.39 -24.77 -7.22
N VAL A 637 3.84 -25.81 -6.58
CA VAL A 637 4.56 -27.07 -6.34
C VAL A 637 4.70 -27.89 -7.63
N ARG A 638 3.67 -27.90 -8.49
CA ARG A 638 3.66 -28.66 -9.75
C ARG A 638 4.51 -28.02 -10.84
N TYR A 639 4.64 -26.69 -10.82
CA TYR A 639 5.34 -25.90 -11.82
C TYR A 639 6.27 -24.89 -11.11
N PRO A 640 7.34 -25.36 -10.45
CA PRO A 640 8.27 -24.48 -9.76
C PRO A 640 9.01 -23.58 -10.76
N SER A 641 9.12 -22.30 -10.41
CA SER A 641 9.81 -21.26 -11.20
C SER A 641 11.32 -21.30 -11.06
#